data_AF-A0A1M7SVS2-F1
#
_entry.id   AF-A0A1M7SVS2-F1
#
_cell.length_a   1.000
_cell.length_b   1.000
_cell.length_c   1.000
_cell.angle_alpha   90.00
_cell.angle_beta   90.00
_cell.angle_gamma   90.00
#
_symmetry.space_group_name_H-M   'P 1'
#
loop_
_entity.id
_entity.type
_entity.pdbx_description
1 polymer ?
#
loop_
_entity_poly.entity_id
_entity_poly.type
_entity_poly.pdbx_seq_one_letter_code
_entity_poly.pdbx_strand_id
1 'polypeptide(L)'
;MKRSVVALLVVVFSIFIGFGALKVEGNKVIFTFSYPTANTVHIAGNFNSWSTNANPMRKEGDVWVTELELKPGTYQYKFVIDGGKVWKEDPDAPGYTDDGFGGKNGVFTLALKDGKLVVVAPAAEIKEKIEINEEREENFYIEDNTYVVIKFYKPEAKYVFIAGSFNNWSMSDTECYSAGDGWWEAVLELSQGIYQYKFVVDGKDWVVDPNAPAYVDDGFGGKNGVFEVWKEDSVLKVGAPRIQKEEEPKVELPKENIVRSVEYAVDGKISEAEKATAYFESKGVVAYVARTSTAAYVGVLLDKSATQYLGQNVLVEVYTDAPKMTSFNKKTYNGTQLSKSVSFRFSINMKTWQARKRGSFFAAAGDDSWILQANPFRAAVDEAIEFEIPYDILGVKSGETFNLYVVVSVEGKDEIVPAEGIAIKTPTMISGNVIAKFVDKVGDDYGFGTYTYPKDPAFAPYKGLWDIVEMQVLENEDAYVFAIKFGEMTNPWASPKGFSHQLINIYLDTKDGGRTNTYKEGARVQFTQPWDYFVKVAGWPDDRIVFATADGKEIPEAITYEADPAEKVIYIIVFKKYLEVKTGIKAYVLSMSQDGYGTDHIRPVAKDSTQWTLGGYPVDSKDYAPFVLDTIVPEGYTQEQILKSYVPEKEYAKLTPVVIK
;
A
#
# COMPACT_ATOMS: atom_id res chain seq x y z
N MET A 1 -50.60 50.10 -15.07
CA MET A 1 -50.26 48.88 -14.30
C MET A 1 -50.62 47.66 -15.13
N LYS A 2 -49.65 47.04 -15.82
CA LYS A 2 -49.84 45.72 -16.45
C LYS A 2 -49.50 44.67 -15.39
N ARG A 3 -50.48 43.87 -14.97
CA ARG A 3 -50.26 42.70 -14.11
C ARG A 3 -50.02 41.49 -15.02
N SER A 4 -48.81 40.96 -14.99
CA SER A 4 -48.45 39.71 -15.66
C SER A 4 -49.12 38.54 -14.93
N VAL A 5 -49.93 37.77 -15.65
CA VAL A 5 -50.42 36.46 -15.20
C VAL A 5 -49.40 35.44 -15.69
N VAL A 6 -48.69 34.80 -14.75
CA VAL A 6 -47.82 33.65 -15.02
C VAL A 6 -48.72 32.44 -15.20
N ALA A 7 -48.73 31.88 -16.41
CA ALA A 7 -49.34 30.58 -16.68
C ALA A 7 -48.46 29.49 -16.08
N LEU A 8 -48.97 28.79 -15.07
CA LEU A 8 -48.35 27.60 -14.50
C LEU A 8 -48.55 26.45 -15.50
N LEU A 9 -47.51 26.12 -16.25
CA LEU A 9 -47.50 25.03 -17.20
C LEU A 9 -47.26 23.72 -16.43
N VAL A 10 -48.34 23.04 -16.05
CA VAL A 10 -48.28 21.69 -15.47
C VAL A 10 -48.06 20.72 -16.63
N VAL A 11 -46.80 20.36 -16.87
CA VAL A 11 -46.46 19.25 -17.77
C VAL A 11 -46.72 17.96 -17.01
N VAL A 12 -47.85 17.31 -17.30
CA VAL A 12 -48.10 15.93 -16.88
C VAL A 12 -47.32 15.02 -17.81
N PHE A 13 -46.17 14.51 -17.37
CA PHE A 13 -45.48 13.41 -18.05
C PHE A 13 -46.23 12.11 -17.73
N SER A 14 -47.16 11.72 -18.60
CA SER A 14 -47.73 10.38 -18.60
C SER A 14 -46.72 9.42 -19.25
N ILE A 15 -45.77 8.91 -18.47
CA ILE A 15 -44.89 7.83 -18.90
C ILE A 15 -45.57 6.50 -18.58
N PHE A 16 -45.88 5.72 -19.61
CA PHE A 16 -46.15 4.30 -19.47
C PHE A 16 -44.88 3.63 -18.92
N ILE A 17 -44.85 3.35 -17.61
CA ILE A 17 -43.74 2.63 -16.99
C ILE A 17 -43.92 1.15 -17.33
N GLY A 18 -43.16 0.67 -18.32
CA GLY A 18 -42.83 -0.75 -18.41
C GLY A 18 -42.09 -1.16 -17.13
N PHE A 19 -42.63 -2.16 -16.44
CA PHE A 19 -42.25 -2.69 -15.12
C PHE A 19 -41.00 -3.58 -15.17
N GLY A 20 -39.88 -3.05 -15.64
CA GLY A 20 -38.61 -3.78 -15.58
C GLY A 20 -37.48 -2.97 -16.17
N ALA A 21 -36.31 -3.11 -15.55
CA ALA A 21 -35.02 -2.53 -15.88
C ALA A 21 -34.75 -1.09 -15.42
N LEU A 22 -33.57 -0.96 -14.81
CA LEU A 22 -32.75 0.25 -14.69
C LEU A 22 -32.66 0.96 -16.06
N LYS A 23 -33.04 2.24 -16.11
CA LYS A 23 -33.13 3.03 -17.35
C LYS A 23 -32.11 4.14 -17.37
N VAL A 24 -31.75 4.58 -18.57
CA VAL A 24 -30.91 5.77 -18.76
C VAL A 24 -31.71 6.80 -19.55
N GLU A 25 -31.90 7.98 -18.98
CA GLU A 25 -32.52 9.13 -19.65
C GLU A 25 -31.58 10.33 -19.58
N GLY A 26 -31.11 10.79 -20.76
CA GLY A 26 -30.08 11.81 -20.83
C GLY A 26 -28.76 11.35 -20.19
N ASN A 27 -28.31 12.07 -19.15
CA ASN A 27 -27.10 11.74 -18.39
C ASN A 27 -27.39 11.08 -17.03
N LYS A 28 -28.62 10.64 -16.80
CA LYS A 28 -29.05 10.10 -15.51
C LYS A 28 -29.47 8.64 -15.64
N VAL A 29 -29.08 7.86 -14.63
CA VAL A 29 -29.55 6.50 -14.41
C VAL A 29 -30.77 6.56 -13.50
N ILE A 30 -31.90 6.06 -13.98
CA ILE A 30 -33.17 5.99 -13.27
C ILE A 30 -33.30 4.61 -12.65
N PHE A 31 -33.43 4.60 -11.32
CA PHE A 31 -33.70 3.40 -10.54
C PHE A 31 -35.15 3.39 -10.11
N THR A 32 -35.82 2.25 -10.28
CA THR A 32 -37.21 2.03 -9.86
C THR A 32 -37.30 0.78 -8.98
N PHE A 33 -38.09 0.84 -7.92
CA PHE A 33 -38.27 -0.27 -7.00
C PHE A 33 -39.68 -0.32 -6.45
N SER A 34 -40.36 -1.48 -6.49
CA SER A 34 -41.68 -1.63 -5.90
C SER A 34 -41.59 -2.29 -4.52
N TYR A 35 -42.06 -1.57 -3.51
CA TYR A 35 -42.19 -2.09 -2.15
C TYR A 35 -43.32 -1.33 -1.42
N PRO A 36 -44.59 -1.78 -1.57
CA PRO A 36 -45.76 -1.00 -1.14
C PRO A 36 -45.79 -0.65 0.35
N THR A 37 -45.25 -1.54 1.19
CA THR A 37 -45.25 -1.42 2.64
C THR A 37 -44.10 -0.59 3.22
N ALA A 38 -43.18 -0.07 2.37
CA ALA A 38 -42.08 0.77 2.83
C ALA A 38 -42.58 2.17 3.25
N ASN A 39 -41.98 2.71 4.30
CA ASN A 39 -42.15 4.11 4.70
C ASN A 39 -41.06 4.99 4.07
N THR A 40 -39.84 4.48 3.96
CA THR A 40 -38.73 5.12 3.23
C THR A 40 -37.94 4.09 2.42
N VAL A 41 -37.42 4.52 1.27
CA VAL A 41 -36.48 3.72 0.47
C VAL A 41 -35.31 4.60 0.06
N HIS A 42 -34.10 4.08 0.19
CA HIS A 42 -32.86 4.68 -0.29
C HIS A 42 -32.18 3.68 -1.23
N ILE A 43 -31.33 4.18 -2.12
CA ILE A 43 -30.44 3.32 -2.91
C ILE A 43 -29.03 3.38 -2.33
N ALA A 44 -28.44 2.21 -2.07
CA ALA A 44 -27.10 2.05 -1.53
C ALA A 44 -26.25 1.28 -2.54
N GLY A 45 -25.02 1.73 -2.77
CA GLY A 45 -24.12 1.09 -3.71
C GLY A 45 -22.68 1.59 -3.59
N ASN A 46 -21.78 1.06 -4.40
CA ASN A 46 -20.39 1.49 -4.42
C ASN A 46 -20.21 2.99 -4.74
N PHE A 47 -21.15 3.60 -5.47
CA PHE A 47 -21.17 5.04 -5.78
C PHE A 47 -21.49 5.95 -4.59
N ASN A 48 -22.03 5.43 -3.48
CA ASN A 48 -22.30 6.21 -2.26
C ASN A 48 -21.81 5.51 -0.99
N SER A 49 -20.81 4.64 -1.14
CA SER A 49 -20.21 3.86 -0.04
C SER A 49 -21.25 3.05 0.75
N TRP A 50 -22.26 2.51 0.07
CA TRP A 50 -23.33 1.70 0.65
C TRP A 50 -24.11 2.40 1.77
N SER A 51 -24.19 3.73 1.73
CA SER A 51 -24.90 4.51 2.74
C SER A 51 -26.38 4.15 2.81
N THR A 52 -26.91 3.97 4.03
CA THR A 52 -28.31 3.61 4.28
C THR A 52 -29.28 4.79 4.21
N ASN A 53 -28.76 6.02 4.13
CA ASN A 53 -29.54 7.26 4.20
C ASN A 53 -29.18 8.26 3.08
N ALA A 54 -28.14 8.01 2.29
CA ALA A 54 -27.87 8.79 1.09
C ALA A 54 -28.83 8.41 -0.04
N ASN A 55 -29.04 9.32 -0.99
CA ASN A 55 -29.82 9.08 -2.21
C ASN A 55 -31.24 8.53 -1.92
N PRO A 56 -32.10 9.28 -1.20
CA PRO A 56 -33.48 8.85 -0.97
C PRO A 56 -34.26 8.71 -2.28
N MET A 57 -35.14 7.71 -2.34
CA MET A 57 -36.08 7.52 -3.44
C MET A 57 -37.39 8.24 -3.13
N ARG A 58 -38.00 8.84 -4.17
CA ARG A 58 -39.33 9.47 -4.08
C ARG A 58 -40.41 8.44 -4.42
N LYS A 59 -41.54 8.46 -3.71
CA LYS A 59 -42.68 7.57 -3.98
C LYS A 59 -43.58 8.16 -5.06
N GLU A 60 -43.80 7.41 -6.14
CA GLU A 60 -44.70 7.73 -7.24
C GLU A 60 -45.70 6.57 -7.43
N GLY A 61 -46.91 6.73 -6.88
CA GLY A 61 -47.88 5.62 -6.79
C GLY A 61 -47.35 4.49 -5.90
N ASP A 62 -47.26 3.28 -6.45
CA ASP A 62 -46.75 2.08 -5.78
C ASP A 62 -45.27 1.78 -6.07
N VAL A 63 -44.55 2.72 -6.69
CA VAL A 63 -43.15 2.58 -7.09
C VAL A 63 -42.30 3.68 -6.45
N TRP A 64 -41.09 3.30 -6.02
CA TRP A 64 -40.04 4.20 -5.56
C TRP A 64 -39.11 4.52 -6.72
N VAL A 65 -38.77 5.79 -6.91
CA VAL A 65 -37.96 6.28 -8.03
C VAL A 65 -36.81 7.14 -7.53
N THR A 66 -35.61 6.98 -8.08
CA THR A 66 -34.54 7.97 -7.94
C THR A 66 -33.69 8.04 -9.19
N GLU A 67 -32.98 9.16 -9.34
CA GLU A 67 -32.16 9.42 -10.52
C GLU A 67 -30.76 9.82 -10.06
N LEU A 68 -29.73 9.13 -10.59
CA LEU A 68 -28.34 9.41 -10.27
C LEU A 68 -27.55 9.78 -11.52
N GLU A 69 -26.74 10.83 -11.44
CA GLU A 69 -25.71 11.11 -12.43
C GLU A 69 -24.50 10.23 -12.12
N LEU A 70 -24.33 9.18 -12.89
CA LEU A 70 -23.22 8.23 -12.77
C LEU A 70 -22.32 8.36 -13.99
N LYS A 71 -21.01 8.27 -13.77
CA LYS A 71 -20.03 8.23 -14.85
C LYS A 71 -20.03 6.83 -15.49
N PRO A 72 -19.43 6.65 -16.67
CA PRO A 72 -19.18 5.30 -17.17
C PRO A 72 -18.40 4.46 -16.14
N GLY A 73 -18.82 3.22 -15.91
CA GLY A 73 -18.24 2.34 -14.90
C GLY A 73 -19.19 1.22 -14.46
N THR A 74 -18.67 0.27 -13.68
CA THR A 74 -19.45 -0.84 -13.11
C THR A 74 -19.90 -0.51 -11.70
N TYR A 75 -21.18 -0.69 -11.44
CA TYR A 75 -21.83 -0.31 -10.20
C TYR A 75 -22.51 -1.51 -9.56
N GLN A 76 -22.36 -1.61 -8.24
CA GLN A 76 -23.11 -2.55 -7.42
C GLN A 76 -24.10 -1.76 -6.56
N TYR A 77 -25.32 -2.27 -6.38
CA TYR A 77 -26.35 -1.59 -5.61
C TYR A 77 -27.40 -2.51 -4.98
N LYS A 78 -28.11 -1.96 -3.99
CA LYS A 78 -29.30 -2.49 -3.32
C LYS A 78 -30.24 -1.38 -2.87
N PHE A 79 -31.47 -1.76 -2.53
CA PHE A 79 -32.45 -0.89 -1.91
C PHE A 79 -32.48 -1.06 -0.39
N VAL A 80 -32.45 0.06 0.31
CA VAL A 80 -32.47 0.15 1.77
C VAL A 80 -33.81 0.69 2.23
N ILE A 81 -34.55 -0.11 2.99
CA ILE A 81 -35.92 0.19 3.41
C ILE A 81 -35.94 0.56 4.90
N ASP A 82 -36.72 1.59 5.24
CA ASP A 82 -37.02 2.02 6.61
C ASP A 82 -35.78 2.23 7.50
N GLY A 83 -34.76 2.88 6.94
CA GLY A 83 -33.54 3.29 7.65
C GLY A 83 -32.54 2.16 7.90
N GLY A 84 -32.45 1.17 7.01
CA GLY A 84 -31.48 0.07 7.12
C GLY A 84 -32.05 -1.22 7.70
N LYS A 85 -33.34 -1.26 8.06
CA LYS A 85 -33.97 -2.43 8.69
C LYS A 85 -34.13 -3.60 7.72
N VAL A 86 -34.34 -3.30 6.43
CA VAL A 86 -34.48 -4.31 5.39
C VAL A 86 -33.66 -3.89 4.18
N TRP A 87 -32.84 -4.81 3.68
CA TRP A 87 -32.12 -4.68 2.43
C TRP A 87 -32.77 -5.57 1.39
N LYS A 88 -33.00 -5.03 0.19
CA LYS A 88 -33.53 -5.79 -0.93
C LYS A 88 -32.66 -5.59 -2.16
N GLU A 89 -32.30 -6.70 -2.76
CA GLU A 89 -31.76 -6.74 -4.12
C GLU A 89 -32.81 -6.23 -5.10
N ASP A 90 -32.34 -5.67 -6.21
CA ASP A 90 -33.20 -5.35 -7.34
C ASP A 90 -33.50 -6.65 -8.11
N PRO A 91 -34.75 -7.14 -8.12
CA PRO A 91 -35.11 -8.38 -8.83
C PRO A 91 -34.95 -8.26 -10.35
N ASP A 92 -34.86 -7.03 -10.87
CA ASP A 92 -34.74 -6.73 -12.30
C ASP A 92 -33.35 -6.14 -12.64
N ALA A 93 -32.34 -6.39 -11.80
CA ALA A 93 -30.98 -5.94 -12.05
C ALA A 93 -30.41 -6.55 -13.36
N PRO A 94 -29.62 -5.78 -14.15
CA PRO A 94 -28.96 -6.29 -15.35
C PRO A 94 -27.98 -7.44 -15.11
N GLY A 95 -27.49 -7.58 -13.88
CA GLY A 95 -26.61 -8.64 -13.42
C GLY A 95 -26.60 -8.72 -11.90
N TYR A 96 -25.96 -9.75 -11.36
CA TYR A 96 -25.84 -9.96 -9.93
C TYR A 96 -24.43 -10.37 -9.55
N THR A 97 -24.02 -10.01 -8.35
CA THR A 97 -22.82 -10.56 -7.71
C THR A 97 -23.14 -10.91 -6.26
N ASP A 98 -22.39 -11.84 -5.68
CA ASP A 98 -22.53 -12.21 -4.28
C ASP A 98 -22.29 -10.99 -3.38
N ASP A 99 -23.14 -10.80 -2.37
CA ASP A 99 -23.02 -9.65 -1.46
C ASP A 99 -22.10 -9.90 -0.27
N GLY A 100 -21.61 -11.12 -0.08
CA GLY A 100 -20.79 -11.55 1.05
C GLY A 100 -21.56 -11.87 2.34
N PHE A 101 -22.89 -11.82 2.31
CA PHE A 101 -23.81 -11.98 3.44
C PHE A 101 -24.92 -13.02 3.18
N GLY A 102 -24.80 -13.82 2.12
CA GLY A 102 -25.76 -14.85 1.73
C GLY A 102 -26.92 -14.36 0.85
N GLY A 103 -26.82 -13.14 0.31
CA GLY A 103 -27.70 -12.60 -0.72
C GLY A 103 -26.91 -12.14 -1.95
N LYS A 104 -27.50 -11.28 -2.79
CA LYS A 104 -26.84 -10.76 -3.98
C LYS A 104 -27.01 -9.24 -4.13
N ASN A 105 -25.99 -8.58 -4.65
CA ASN A 105 -26.06 -7.19 -5.08
C ASN A 105 -26.50 -7.15 -6.55
N GLY A 106 -27.33 -6.16 -6.92
CA GLY A 106 -27.55 -5.85 -8.32
C GLY A 106 -26.29 -5.23 -8.91
N VAL A 107 -25.90 -5.63 -10.12
CA VAL A 107 -24.71 -5.13 -10.82
C VAL A 107 -25.10 -4.67 -12.21
N PHE A 108 -24.58 -3.50 -12.60
CA PHE A 108 -24.71 -3.03 -13.97
C PHE A 108 -23.47 -2.25 -14.38
N THR A 109 -23.17 -2.22 -15.67
CA THR A 109 -22.13 -1.37 -16.23
C THR A 109 -22.77 -0.26 -17.05
N LEU A 110 -22.40 0.98 -16.76
CA LEU A 110 -22.77 2.15 -17.54
C LEU A 110 -21.67 2.43 -18.56
N ALA A 111 -22.02 2.45 -19.85
CA ALA A 111 -21.08 2.66 -20.96
C ALA A 111 -21.53 3.82 -21.86
N LEU A 112 -20.59 4.46 -22.55
CA LEU A 112 -20.91 5.44 -23.61
C LEU A 112 -20.99 4.73 -24.97
N LYS A 113 -22.17 4.74 -25.60
CA LYS A 113 -22.42 4.29 -26.98
C LYS A 113 -22.92 5.49 -27.80
N ASP A 114 -22.18 5.86 -28.85
CA ASP A 114 -22.49 7.01 -29.72
C ASP A 114 -22.76 8.33 -28.97
N GLY A 115 -22.00 8.57 -27.90
CA GLY A 115 -22.15 9.76 -27.05
C GLY A 115 -23.34 9.72 -26.08
N LYS A 116 -24.04 8.59 -25.98
CA LYS A 116 -25.15 8.38 -25.03
C LYS A 116 -24.79 7.29 -24.01
N LEU A 117 -25.21 7.47 -22.76
CA LEU A 117 -25.03 6.45 -21.74
C LEU A 117 -26.02 5.30 -21.96
N VAL A 118 -25.53 4.06 -21.90
CA VAL A 118 -26.30 2.82 -22.03
C VAL A 118 -25.87 1.82 -20.96
N VAL A 119 -26.78 0.93 -20.58
CA VAL A 119 -26.52 -0.13 -19.59
C VAL A 119 -26.14 -1.40 -20.34
N VAL A 120 -25.03 -2.02 -19.94
CA VAL A 120 -24.54 -3.29 -20.50
C VAL A 120 -24.29 -4.30 -19.38
N ALA A 121 -24.30 -5.58 -19.73
CA ALA A 121 -23.98 -6.66 -18.80
C ALA A 121 -22.54 -6.53 -18.28
N PRO A 122 -22.28 -6.78 -16.99
CA PRO A 122 -20.95 -6.62 -16.41
C PRO A 122 -19.97 -7.69 -16.91
N ALA A 123 -18.71 -7.31 -17.20
CA ALA A 123 -17.61 -8.27 -17.31
C ALA A 123 -17.29 -8.82 -15.91
N ALA A 124 -17.16 -10.15 -15.78
CA ALA A 124 -16.86 -10.79 -14.50
C ALA A 124 -15.41 -10.49 -14.05
N GLU A 125 -15.21 -10.15 -12.78
CA GLU A 125 -13.87 -10.12 -12.17
C GLU A 125 -13.32 -11.54 -12.09
N ILE A 126 -12.15 -11.80 -12.69
CA ILE A 126 -11.44 -13.08 -12.58
C ILE A 126 -10.48 -12.98 -11.39
N LYS A 127 -10.66 -13.83 -10.37
CA LYS A 127 -9.84 -13.82 -9.14
C LYS A 127 -8.73 -14.87 -9.17
N GLU A 128 -8.84 -15.82 -10.08
CA GLU A 128 -7.96 -16.97 -10.25
C GLU A 128 -6.79 -16.64 -11.18
N LYS A 129 -5.69 -17.40 -11.05
CA LYS A 129 -4.48 -17.21 -11.86
C LYS A 129 -4.77 -17.47 -13.34
N ILE A 130 -4.51 -16.48 -14.20
CA ILE A 130 -4.60 -16.61 -15.66
C ILE A 130 -3.29 -17.21 -16.21
N GLU A 131 -3.41 -18.21 -17.07
CA GLU A 131 -2.32 -18.89 -17.79
C GLU A 131 -2.37 -18.49 -19.26
N ILE A 132 -1.40 -17.70 -19.73
CA ILE A 132 -1.33 -17.26 -21.14
C ILE A 132 -1.02 -18.45 -22.05
N ASN A 133 -1.76 -18.58 -23.16
CA ASN A 133 -1.52 -19.63 -24.15
C ASN A 133 -0.57 -19.12 -25.24
N GLU A 134 0.74 -19.36 -25.06
CA GLU A 134 1.78 -18.92 -26.01
C GLU A 134 1.82 -19.76 -27.30
N GLU A 135 1.27 -20.97 -27.28
CA GLU A 135 1.30 -21.93 -28.39
C GLU A 135 0.02 -21.89 -29.26
N ARG A 136 -0.85 -20.91 -29.05
CA ARG A 136 -2.15 -20.83 -29.75
C ARG A 136 -2.01 -20.56 -31.24
N GLU A 137 -2.92 -21.13 -32.03
CA GLU A 137 -3.20 -20.63 -33.37
C GLU A 137 -4.19 -19.44 -33.30
N GLU A 138 -4.02 -18.42 -34.14
CA GLU A 138 -4.89 -17.23 -34.08
C GLU A 138 -6.31 -17.58 -34.56
N ASN A 139 -7.26 -17.57 -33.64
CA ASN A 139 -8.67 -17.84 -33.90
C ASN A 139 -9.62 -16.70 -33.47
N PHE A 140 -9.07 -15.53 -33.12
CA PHE A 140 -9.83 -14.33 -32.79
C PHE A 140 -9.61 -13.23 -33.83
N TYR A 141 -10.65 -12.46 -34.15
CA TYR A 141 -10.50 -11.22 -34.89
C TYR A 141 -11.62 -10.22 -34.58
N ILE A 142 -11.40 -8.97 -34.98
CA ILE A 142 -12.40 -7.90 -34.87
C ILE A 142 -13.01 -7.67 -36.26
N GLU A 143 -14.34 -7.74 -36.33
CA GLU A 143 -15.11 -7.39 -37.52
C GLU A 143 -15.77 -6.01 -37.33
N ASP A 144 -15.65 -5.15 -38.35
CA ASP A 144 -16.24 -3.81 -38.38
C ASP A 144 -15.95 -2.90 -37.16
N ASN A 145 -14.80 -3.11 -36.51
CA ASN A 145 -14.40 -2.41 -35.29
C ASN A 145 -15.43 -2.55 -34.13
N THR A 146 -16.32 -3.55 -34.22
CA THR A 146 -17.53 -3.66 -33.39
C THR A 146 -17.67 -5.05 -32.79
N TYR A 147 -17.47 -6.10 -33.60
CA TYR A 147 -17.72 -7.47 -33.17
C TYR A 147 -16.42 -8.21 -32.91
N VAL A 148 -16.36 -8.94 -31.80
CA VAL A 148 -15.35 -9.95 -31.53
C VAL A 148 -15.81 -11.25 -32.16
N VAL A 149 -15.05 -11.77 -33.12
CA VAL A 149 -15.33 -13.05 -33.75
C VAL A 149 -14.35 -14.10 -33.23
N ILE A 150 -14.89 -15.23 -32.77
CA ILE A 150 -14.13 -16.36 -32.24
C ILE A 150 -14.38 -17.58 -33.12
N LYS A 151 -13.32 -18.15 -33.68
CA LYS A 151 -13.35 -19.35 -34.52
C LYS A 151 -13.08 -20.61 -33.71
N PHE A 152 -13.83 -21.67 -33.93
CA PHE A 152 -13.68 -22.94 -33.26
C PHE A 152 -13.74 -24.10 -34.25
N TYR A 153 -12.73 -24.97 -34.25
CA TYR A 153 -12.66 -26.12 -35.15
C TYR A 153 -13.24 -27.36 -34.49
N LYS A 154 -14.36 -27.85 -35.03
CA LYS A 154 -15.06 -29.05 -34.57
C LYS A 154 -15.83 -29.70 -35.74
N PRO A 155 -15.16 -30.44 -36.64
CA PRO A 155 -15.76 -30.97 -37.87
C PRO A 155 -16.87 -31.99 -37.62
N GLU A 156 -16.89 -32.63 -36.45
CA GLU A 156 -17.89 -33.62 -36.05
C GLU A 156 -19.13 -33.01 -35.37
N ALA A 157 -19.13 -31.72 -35.04
CA ALA A 157 -20.26 -31.06 -34.38
C ALA A 157 -21.46 -30.89 -35.31
N LYS A 158 -22.68 -30.99 -34.76
CA LYS A 158 -23.93 -30.68 -35.47
C LYS A 158 -24.38 -29.24 -35.25
N TYR A 159 -24.15 -28.73 -34.03
CA TYR A 159 -24.35 -27.34 -33.67
C TYR A 159 -23.46 -27.00 -32.48
N VAL A 160 -23.07 -25.72 -32.37
CA VAL A 160 -22.19 -25.22 -31.32
C VAL A 160 -22.78 -23.95 -30.75
N PHE A 161 -22.77 -23.81 -29.43
CA PHE A 161 -23.04 -22.58 -28.70
C PHE A 161 -21.77 -22.12 -27.99
N ILE A 162 -21.69 -20.82 -27.67
CA ILE A 162 -20.67 -20.29 -26.78
C ILE A 162 -21.32 -19.82 -25.47
N ALA A 163 -20.75 -20.26 -24.35
CA ALA A 163 -21.20 -19.92 -23.01
C ALA A 163 -20.06 -19.20 -22.29
N GLY A 164 -20.33 -18.05 -21.69
CA GLY A 164 -19.30 -17.26 -21.01
C GLY A 164 -19.86 -16.19 -20.09
N SER A 165 -18.97 -15.40 -19.49
CA SER A 165 -19.37 -14.34 -18.56
C SER A 165 -20.31 -13.31 -19.20
N PHE A 166 -20.20 -13.08 -20.51
CA PHE A 166 -21.02 -12.15 -21.29
C PHE A 166 -22.48 -12.59 -21.53
N ASN A 167 -22.80 -13.88 -21.34
CA ASN A 167 -24.16 -14.41 -21.44
C ASN A 167 -24.55 -15.27 -20.24
N ASN A 168 -23.92 -15.01 -19.09
CA ASN A 168 -24.15 -15.71 -17.83
C ASN A 168 -24.05 -17.25 -17.96
N TRP A 169 -23.07 -17.73 -18.72
CA TRP A 169 -22.80 -19.15 -18.96
C TRP A 169 -23.99 -19.93 -19.54
N SER A 170 -24.92 -19.26 -20.24
CA SER A 170 -26.03 -19.96 -20.88
C SER A 170 -25.54 -20.89 -21.98
N MET A 171 -26.04 -22.12 -21.96
CA MET A 171 -25.72 -23.17 -22.94
C MET A 171 -26.44 -22.98 -24.29
N SER A 172 -27.36 -22.03 -24.39
CA SER A 172 -28.28 -21.91 -25.53
C SER A 172 -28.55 -20.48 -26.00
N ASP A 173 -27.98 -19.46 -25.36
CA ASP A 173 -28.31 -18.06 -25.68
C ASP A 173 -27.50 -17.51 -26.86
N THR A 174 -26.33 -18.07 -27.13
CA THR A 174 -25.42 -17.56 -28.17
C THR A 174 -24.94 -18.69 -29.08
N GLU A 175 -25.65 -18.89 -30.20
CA GLU A 175 -25.33 -19.88 -31.22
C GLU A 175 -24.09 -19.47 -32.04
N CYS A 176 -23.24 -20.44 -32.38
CA CYS A 176 -22.13 -20.27 -33.31
C CYS A 176 -22.55 -20.70 -34.72
N TYR A 177 -22.21 -19.89 -35.72
CA TYR A 177 -22.55 -20.16 -37.12
C TYR A 177 -21.50 -21.05 -37.78
N SER A 178 -21.93 -21.97 -38.65
CA SER A 178 -20.97 -22.78 -39.42
C SER A 178 -20.29 -21.92 -40.49
N ALA A 179 -18.96 -21.91 -40.47
CA ALA A 179 -18.10 -21.23 -41.45
C ALA A 179 -17.58 -22.17 -42.55
N GLY A 180 -18.03 -23.43 -42.57
CA GLY A 180 -17.58 -24.46 -43.52
C GLY A 180 -16.34 -25.24 -43.07
N ASP A 181 -16.11 -26.40 -43.67
CA ASP A 181 -14.95 -27.29 -43.44
C ASP A 181 -14.68 -27.65 -41.96
N GLY A 182 -15.71 -27.62 -41.12
CA GLY A 182 -15.64 -27.94 -39.69
C GLY A 182 -15.35 -26.75 -38.77
N TRP A 183 -15.31 -25.53 -39.30
CA TRP A 183 -15.19 -24.30 -38.52
C TRP A 183 -16.54 -23.73 -38.10
N TRP A 184 -16.57 -23.18 -36.89
CA TRP A 184 -17.70 -22.50 -36.28
C TRP A 184 -17.28 -21.11 -35.82
N GLU A 185 -18.17 -20.12 -35.94
CA GLU A 185 -17.90 -18.71 -35.61
C GLU A 185 -18.92 -18.18 -34.61
N ALA A 186 -18.43 -17.71 -33.46
CA ALA A 186 -19.21 -16.91 -32.53
C ALA A 186 -18.96 -15.43 -32.82
N VAL A 187 -20.02 -14.64 -32.99
CA VAL A 187 -19.95 -13.19 -33.22
C VAL A 187 -20.50 -12.49 -31.99
N LEU A 188 -19.64 -11.80 -31.24
CA LEU A 188 -19.97 -11.21 -29.94
C LEU A 188 -19.82 -9.68 -29.99
N GLU A 189 -20.85 -8.94 -29.60
CA GLU A 189 -20.74 -7.49 -29.34
C GLU A 189 -20.31 -7.30 -27.87
N LEU A 190 -19.02 -7.08 -27.65
CA LEU A 190 -18.43 -6.98 -26.32
C LEU A 190 -17.84 -5.59 -26.06
N SER A 191 -18.05 -5.09 -24.83
CA SER A 191 -17.32 -3.94 -24.33
C SER A 191 -15.88 -4.29 -23.99
N GLN A 192 -15.07 -3.28 -23.67
CA GLN A 192 -13.74 -3.53 -23.12
C GLN A 192 -13.85 -4.29 -21.79
N GLY A 193 -13.02 -5.32 -21.59
CA GLY A 193 -13.08 -6.17 -20.41
C GLY A 193 -12.46 -7.54 -20.66
N ILE A 194 -12.30 -8.30 -19.57
CA ILE A 194 -11.80 -9.67 -19.60
C ILE A 194 -13.00 -10.62 -19.50
N TYR A 195 -13.04 -11.62 -20.36
CA TYR A 195 -14.16 -12.55 -20.51
C TYR A 195 -13.69 -13.99 -20.37
N GLN A 196 -14.47 -14.80 -19.64
CA GLN A 196 -14.31 -16.25 -19.60
C GLN A 196 -15.34 -16.90 -20.52
N TYR A 197 -14.97 -18.01 -21.17
CA TYR A 197 -15.88 -18.76 -22.04
C TYR A 197 -15.51 -20.24 -22.20
N LYS A 198 -16.48 -21.01 -22.70
CA LYS A 198 -16.37 -22.36 -23.23
C LYS A 198 -17.32 -22.54 -24.41
N PHE A 199 -17.07 -23.54 -25.24
CA PHE A 199 -18.02 -23.99 -26.27
C PHE A 199 -18.89 -25.12 -25.74
N VAL A 200 -20.16 -25.12 -26.14
CA VAL A 200 -21.12 -26.19 -25.87
C VAL A 200 -21.46 -26.87 -27.19
N VAL A 201 -20.95 -28.08 -27.39
CA VAL A 201 -21.13 -28.88 -28.60
C VAL A 201 -22.29 -29.84 -28.42
N ASP A 202 -23.18 -29.89 -29.41
CA ASP A 202 -24.36 -30.77 -29.45
C ASP A 202 -25.21 -30.72 -28.17
N GLY A 203 -25.21 -29.57 -27.49
CA GLY A 203 -26.03 -29.27 -26.30
C GLY A 203 -25.64 -29.99 -25.02
N LYS A 204 -24.49 -30.67 -24.98
CA LYS A 204 -24.07 -31.47 -23.81
C LYS A 204 -22.57 -31.44 -23.52
N ASP A 205 -21.74 -31.24 -24.55
CA ASP A 205 -20.30 -31.38 -24.41
C ASP A 205 -19.66 -30.00 -24.23
N TRP A 206 -19.19 -29.72 -23.01
CA TRP A 206 -18.45 -28.50 -22.69
C TRP A 206 -17.00 -28.65 -23.12
N VAL A 207 -16.60 -27.91 -24.15
CA VAL A 207 -15.27 -27.99 -24.74
C VAL A 207 -14.52 -26.69 -24.49
N VAL A 208 -13.33 -26.83 -23.91
CA VAL A 208 -12.36 -25.74 -23.78
C VAL A 208 -11.76 -25.48 -25.15
N ASP A 209 -11.69 -24.21 -25.53
CA ASP A 209 -11.01 -23.83 -26.77
C ASP A 209 -9.50 -24.07 -26.65
N PRO A 210 -8.90 -24.99 -27.42
CA PRO A 210 -7.46 -25.24 -27.37
C PRO A 210 -6.61 -24.06 -27.87
N ASN A 211 -7.24 -23.11 -28.58
CA ASN A 211 -6.61 -21.89 -29.07
C ASN A 211 -7.01 -20.64 -28.28
N ALA A 212 -7.65 -20.81 -27.11
CA ALA A 212 -8.02 -19.67 -26.28
C ALA A 212 -6.79 -18.80 -25.96
N PRO A 213 -6.92 -17.46 -25.97
CA PRO A 213 -5.83 -16.55 -25.70
C PRO A 213 -5.12 -16.75 -24.36
N ALA A 214 -5.88 -17.17 -23.36
CA ALA A 214 -5.39 -17.61 -22.06
C ALA A 214 -6.41 -18.57 -21.43
N TYR A 215 -6.03 -19.14 -20.29
CA TYR A 215 -6.85 -20.05 -19.51
C TYR A 215 -6.95 -19.61 -18.06
N VAL A 216 -8.01 -20.06 -17.40
CA VAL A 216 -8.16 -20.00 -15.95
C VAL A 216 -8.79 -21.30 -15.45
N ASP A 217 -8.50 -21.70 -14.22
CA ASP A 217 -9.14 -22.87 -13.59
C ASP A 217 -10.66 -22.67 -13.54
N ASP A 218 -11.43 -23.70 -13.91
CA ASP A 218 -12.89 -23.62 -13.94
C ASP A 218 -13.57 -23.97 -12.61
N GLY A 219 -12.79 -24.35 -11.58
CA GLY A 219 -13.26 -24.78 -10.26
C GLY A 219 -13.72 -26.24 -10.20
N PHE A 220 -13.68 -26.99 -11.31
CA PHE A 220 -14.13 -28.38 -11.43
C PHE A 220 -13.05 -29.32 -11.97
N GLY A 221 -11.79 -28.88 -11.96
CA GLY A 221 -10.64 -29.64 -12.44
C GLY A 221 -10.40 -29.53 -13.96
N GLY A 222 -11.10 -28.63 -14.64
CA GLY A 222 -10.87 -28.24 -16.03
C GLY A 222 -10.39 -26.78 -16.13
N LYS A 223 -10.49 -26.20 -17.34
CA LYS A 223 -10.11 -24.81 -17.62
C LYS A 223 -11.23 -24.08 -18.36
N ASN A 224 -11.38 -22.78 -18.13
CA ASN A 224 -12.14 -21.89 -19.01
C ASN A 224 -11.17 -21.16 -19.96
N GLY A 225 -11.61 -20.89 -21.19
CA GLY A 225 -10.89 -19.97 -22.07
C GLY A 225 -11.07 -18.53 -21.60
N VAL A 226 -10.05 -17.70 -21.75
CA VAL A 226 -10.05 -16.30 -21.32
C VAL A 226 -9.49 -15.42 -22.43
N PHE A 227 -10.16 -14.29 -22.68
CA PHE A 227 -9.68 -13.26 -23.59
C PHE A 227 -10.00 -11.87 -23.05
N GLU A 228 -9.27 -10.86 -23.52
CA GLU A 228 -9.56 -9.46 -23.23
C GLU A 228 -9.94 -8.72 -24.50
N VAL A 229 -10.92 -7.83 -24.37
CA VAL A 229 -11.30 -6.83 -25.36
C VAL A 229 -10.85 -5.47 -24.87
N TRP A 230 -10.19 -4.67 -25.71
CA TRP A 230 -9.76 -3.31 -25.36
C TRP A 230 -9.85 -2.35 -26.54
N LYS A 231 -9.68 -1.05 -26.30
CA LYS A 231 -9.48 -0.06 -27.37
C LYS A 231 -8.06 0.48 -27.34
N GLU A 232 -7.48 0.60 -28.53
CA GLU A 232 -6.20 1.26 -28.79
C GLU A 232 -6.42 2.22 -29.97
N ASP A 233 -6.17 3.51 -29.77
CA ASP A 233 -6.42 4.55 -30.77
C ASP A 233 -7.83 4.54 -31.39
N SER A 234 -8.85 4.29 -30.56
CA SER A 234 -10.26 4.12 -30.95
C SER A 234 -10.58 2.88 -31.81
N VAL A 235 -9.60 1.99 -32.00
CA VAL A 235 -9.76 0.68 -32.65
C VAL A 235 -9.96 -0.38 -31.57
N LEU A 236 -11.03 -1.16 -31.68
CA LEU A 236 -11.30 -2.34 -30.85
C LEU A 236 -10.27 -3.42 -31.17
N LYS A 237 -9.77 -4.07 -30.13
CA LYS A 237 -8.76 -5.12 -30.18
C LYS A 237 -9.22 -6.27 -29.29
N VAL A 238 -8.78 -7.48 -29.63
CA VAL A 238 -9.02 -8.69 -28.84
C VAL A 238 -7.74 -9.53 -28.80
N GLY A 239 -7.52 -10.24 -27.70
CA GLY A 239 -6.35 -11.08 -27.55
C GLY A 239 -6.21 -11.68 -26.16
N ALA A 240 -4.98 -12.12 -25.86
CA ALA A 240 -4.67 -12.61 -24.53
C ALA A 240 -4.91 -11.47 -23.54
N PRO A 241 -5.48 -11.74 -22.35
CA PRO A 241 -5.57 -10.73 -21.34
C PRO A 241 -4.21 -10.07 -21.20
N ARG A 242 -4.20 -8.76 -21.35
CA ARG A 242 -3.11 -7.91 -20.91
C ARG A 242 -3.18 -7.98 -19.40
N ILE A 243 -2.81 -9.15 -18.86
CA ILE A 243 -2.22 -9.25 -17.55
C ILE A 243 -1.12 -8.22 -17.66
N GLN A 244 -1.33 -7.06 -17.05
CA GLN A 244 -0.18 -6.40 -16.48
C GLN A 244 0.46 -7.54 -15.72
N LYS A 245 1.62 -8.04 -16.21
CA LYS A 245 2.67 -8.35 -15.24
C LYS A 245 2.51 -7.23 -14.24
N GLU A 246 2.34 -7.56 -12.97
CA GLU A 246 2.83 -6.63 -11.99
C GLU A 246 4.30 -6.41 -12.43
N GLU A 247 4.53 -5.44 -13.33
CA GLU A 247 5.41 -4.36 -13.01
C GLU A 247 4.92 -4.01 -11.61
N GLU A 248 5.64 -4.55 -10.64
CA GLU A 248 5.81 -3.90 -9.34
C GLU A 248 5.62 -2.43 -9.62
N PRO A 249 4.70 -1.75 -8.89
CA PRO A 249 4.37 -0.37 -9.19
C PRO A 249 5.68 0.28 -9.55
N LYS A 250 5.83 0.75 -10.81
CA LYS A 250 6.99 1.57 -11.13
C LYS A 250 6.86 2.66 -10.12
N VAL A 251 7.63 2.52 -9.04
CA VAL A 251 8.00 3.58 -8.16
C VAL A 251 8.54 4.52 -9.21
N GLU A 252 7.78 5.56 -9.54
CA GLU A 252 8.43 6.72 -10.10
C GLU A 252 9.51 6.98 -9.08
N LEU A 253 10.74 6.54 -9.41
CA LEU A 253 11.87 6.64 -8.51
C LEU A 253 11.84 8.09 -8.07
N PRO A 254 11.76 8.31 -6.75
CA PRO A 254 11.39 9.62 -6.22
C PRO A 254 12.23 10.68 -6.94
N LYS A 255 11.58 11.75 -7.39
CA LYS A 255 12.29 12.91 -7.95
C LYS A 255 13.37 13.35 -6.96
N GLU A 256 14.60 12.99 -7.31
CA GLU A 256 15.94 13.39 -6.88
C GLU A 256 16.40 13.14 -5.43
N ASN A 257 17.55 12.45 -5.32
CA ASN A 257 18.66 12.64 -4.36
C ASN A 257 18.37 12.55 -2.84
N ILE A 258 17.27 11.96 -2.38
CA ILE A 258 17.03 11.77 -0.94
C ILE A 258 17.58 10.42 -0.48
N VAL A 259 18.65 10.46 0.32
CA VAL A 259 19.24 9.26 0.95
C VAL A 259 18.32 8.76 2.07
N ARG A 260 17.77 7.56 1.90
CA ARG A 260 16.80 6.94 2.81
C ARG A 260 17.45 5.83 3.64
N SER A 261 16.72 5.42 4.68
CA SER A 261 17.04 4.17 5.37
C SER A 261 16.43 2.99 4.63
N VAL A 262 17.21 1.95 4.41
CA VAL A 262 16.79 0.71 3.75
C VAL A 262 17.33 -0.49 4.52
N GLU A 263 16.63 -1.61 4.41
CA GLU A 263 17.19 -2.93 4.73
C GLU A 263 18.12 -3.34 3.58
N TYR A 264 19.29 -3.90 3.89
CA TYR A 264 20.28 -4.30 2.91
C TYR A 264 21.06 -5.53 3.36
N ALA A 265 21.61 -6.26 2.40
CA ALA A 265 22.53 -7.36 2.61
C ALA A 265 23.77 -7.14 1.75
N VAL A 266 24.96 -7.05 2.38
CA VAL A 266 26.22 -6.92 1.64
C VAL A 266 26.63 -8.29 1.08
N ASP A 267 25.99 -8.71 -0.02
CA ASP A 267 26.12 -10.03 -0.66
C ASP A 267 26.54 -9.99 -2.14
N GLY A 268 26.62 -8.81 -2.72
CA GLY A 268 26.99 -8.54 -4.11
C GLY A 268 25.78 -8.43 -5.03
N LYS A 269 24.56 -8.34 -4.52
CA LYS A 269 23.32 -8.17 -5.28
C LYS A 269 22.51 -7.02 -4.70
N ILE A 270 21.79 -6.30 -5.55
CA ILE A 270 20.94 -5.19 -5.12
C ILE A 270 19.48 -5.60 -5.29
N SER A 271 18.81 -5.89 -4.18
CA SER A 271 17.39 -6.19 -4.07
C SER A 271 16.51 -4.96 -4.33
N GLU A 272 15.22 -5.17 -4.55
CA GLU A 272 14.26 -4.06 -4.71
C GLU A 272 14.15 -3.18 -3.45
N ALA A 273 14.33 -3.76 -2.25
CA ALA A 273 14.36 -3.00 -1.00
C ALA A 273 15.56 -2.03 -0.95
N GLU A 274 16.73 -2.48 -1.41
CA GLU A 274 17.95 -1.66 -1.46
C GLU A 274 17.86 -0.54 -2.51
N LYS A 275 17.07 -0.76 -3.58
CA LYS A 275 16.80 0.27 -4.60
C LYS A 275 15.88 1.38 -4.11
N ALA A 276 15.19 1.22 -2.98
CA ALA A 276 14.25 2.20 -2.42
C ALA A 276 14.94 3.41 -1.72
N THR A 277 16.00 3.94 -2.33
CA THR A 277 16.83 5.04 -1.80
C THR A 277 17.29 5.99 -2.93
N ALA A 278 18.20 6.92 -2.63
CA ALA A 278 18.84 7.76 -3.64
C ALA A 278 19.62 6.90 -4.65
N TYR A 279 19.40 7.15 -5.94
CA TYR A 279 20.15 6.52 -7.02
C TYR A 279 20.71 7.60 -7.95
N PHE A 280 21.82 7.28 -8.60
CA PHE A 280 22.54 8.18 -9.49
C PHE A 280 23.09 7.37 -10.66
N GLU A 281 23.00 7.89 -11.87
CA GLU A 281 23.49 7.20 -13.07
C GLU A 281 24.38 8.12 -13.90
N SER A 282 25.51 7.60 -14.39
CA SER A 282 26.31 8.23 -15.43
C SER A 282 27.12 7.20 -16.20
N LYS A 283 27.10 7.30 -17.55
CA LYS A 283 27.90 6.48 -18.48
C LYS A 283 27.92 4.97 -18.17
N GLY A 284 26.76 4.38 -17.85
CA GLY A 284 26.64 2.95 -17.57
C GLY A 284 27.07 2.53 -16.17
N VAL A 285 27.31 3.48 -15.27
CA VAL A 285 27.48 3.26 -13.83
C VAL A 285 26.22 3.74 -13.12
N VAL A 286 25.62 2.89 -12.30
CA VAL A 286 24.51 3.24 -11.40
C VAL A 286 24.98 3.07 -9.96
N ALA A 287 24.80 4.10 -9.14
CA ALA A 287 25.11 4.09 -7.73
C ALA A 287 23.83 4.30 -6.90
N TYR A 288 23.52 3.35 -6.02
CA TYR A 288 22.52 3.45 -4.97
C TYR A 288 23.21 3.84 -3.67
N VAL A 289 22.66 4.83 -2.97
CA VAL A 289 23.21 5.33 -1.71
C VAL A 289 22.12 5.36 -0.66
N ALA A 290 22.30 4.60 0.42
CA ALA A 290 21.41 4.55 1.57
C ALA A 290 22.15 4.83 2.88
N ARG A 291 21.39 4.95 3.96
CA ARG A 291 21.90 5.09 5.32
C ARG A 291 21.20 4.14 6.27
N THR A 292 21.78 3.90 7.44
CA THR A 292 21.12 3.25 8.59
C THR A 292 21.44 4.02 9.86
N SER A 293 21.07 3.49 11.02
CA SER A 293 21.52 3.99 12.32
C SER A 293 23.05 4.02 12.47
N THR A 294 23.78 3.12 11.81
CA THR A 294 25.20 2.87 12.09
C THR A 294 26.15 3.01 10.90
N ALA A 295 25.64 2.94 9.66
CA ALA A 295 26.48 2.95 8.47
C ALA A 295 25.81 3.61 7.26
N ALA A 296 26.63 4.08 6.31
CA ALA A 296 26.19 4.34 4.95
C ALA A 296 26.35 3.08 4.10
N TYR A 297 25.35 2.79 3.28
CA TYR A 297 25.37 1.71 2.30
C TYR A 297 25.52 2.30 0.90
N VAL A 298 26.37 1.68 0.08
CA VAL A 298 26.56 2.03 -1.33
C VAL A 298 26.53 0.75 -2.16
N GLY A 299 25.57 0.66 -3.08
CA GLY A 299 25.52 -0.38 -4.11
C GLY A 299 25.85 0.20 -5.49
N VAL A 300 26.71 -0.48 -6.25
CA VAL A 300 27.19 -0.01 -7.56
C VAL A 300 26.92 -1.07 -8.61
N LEU A 301 26.13 -0.73 -9.63
CA LEU A 301 25.97 -1.52 -10.85
C LEU A 301 26.84 -0.92 -11.95
N LEU A 302 27.47 -1.81 -12.71
CA LEU A 302 28.21 -1.47 -13.93
C LEU A 302 27.36 -1.89 -15.14
N ASP A 303 27.86 -1.61 -16.34
CA ASP A 303 27.25 -2.01 -17.62
C ASP A 303 27.12 -3.55 -17.79
N LYS A 304 27.84 -4.32 -16.96
CA LYS A 304 27.79 -5.79 -16.88
C LYS A 304 27.92 -6.21 -15.43
N SER A 305 27.60 -7.48 -15.15
CA SER A 305 27.84 -8.10 -13.83
C SER A 305 29.26 -7.84 -13.34
N ALA A 306 29.40 -7.42 -12.08
CA ALA A 306 30.67 -7.08 -11.49
C ALA A 306 31.69 -8.23 -11.54
N THR A 307 31.25 -9.49 -11.45
CA THR A 307 32.13 -10.66 -11.61
C THR A 307 32.88 -10.70 -12.94
N GLN A 308 32.33 -10.12 -14.01
CA GLN A 308 32.99 -10.09 -15.32
C GLN A 308 34.22 -9.17 -15.33
N TYR A 309 34.32 -8.24 -14.38
CA TYR A 309 35.45 -7.33 -14.21
C TYR A 309 36.57 -7.91 -13.34
N LEU A 310 36.40 -9.10 -12.75
CA LEU A 310 37.42 -9.73 -11.93
C LEU A 310 38.71 -9.96 -12.73
N GLY A 311 39.86 -9.63 -12.12
CA GLY A 311 41.17 -9.70 -12.76
C GLY A 311 41.51 -8.49 -13.65
N GLN A 312 40.55 -7.62 -13.96
CA GLN A 312 40.76 -6.44 -14.80
C GLN A 312 41.22 -5.22 -13.98
N ASN A 313 41.83 -4.24 -14.64
CA ASN A 313 42.28 -2.99 -14.03
C ASN A 313 41.10 -2.01 -13.82
N VAL A 314 40.17 -2.43 -12.96
CA VAL A 314 38.98 -1.66 -12.56
C VAL A 314 39.02 -1.42 -11.06
N LEU A 315 38.81 -0.16 -10.67
CA LEU A 315 38.63 0.27 -9.29
C LEU A 315 37.21 0.79 -9.11
N VAL A 316 36.52 0.32 -8.08
CA VAL A 316 35.26 0.91 -7.63
C VAL A 316 35.51 1.48 -6.25
N GLU A 317 35.22 2.75 -6.06
CA GLU A 317 35.67 3.50 -4.90
C GLU A 317 34.59 4.42 -4.36
N VAL A 318 34.59 4.59 -3.04
CA VAL A 318 33.76 5.56 -2.35
C VAL A 318 34.67 6.56 -1.66
N TYR A 319 34.49 7.85 -1.97
CA TYR A 319 35.21 8.95 -1.33
C TYR A 319 34.27 9.71 -0.42
N THR A 320 34.71 10.03 0.79
CA THR A 320 33.91 10.83 1.71
C THR A 320 34.72 11.97 2.30
N ASP A 321 34.06 13.07 2.63
CA ASP A 321 34.61 13.99 3.63
C ASP A 321 34.48 13.36 5.03
N ALA A 322 35.09 14.04 6.00
CA ALA A 322 34.94 13.74 7.41
C ALA A 322 34.99 15.09 8.14
N PRO A 323 33.86 15.62 8.63
CA PRO A 323 33.76 17.00 9.12
C PRO A 323 34.79 17.41 10.18
N LYS A 324 35.38 16.45 10.90
CA LYS A 324 36.38 16.66 11.96
C LYS A 324 37.83 16.46 11.53
N MET A 325 38.07 16.00 10.30
CA MET A 325 39.41 15.76 9.79
C MET A 325 40.06 17.06 9.30
N THR A 326 41.34 17.23 9.62
CA THR A 326 42.13 18.39 9.19
C THR A 326 42.87 18.16 7.88
N SER A 327 43.14 16.90 7.54
CA SER A 327 43.78 16.51 6.27
C SER A 327 42.72 16.13 5.25
N PHE A 328 42.79 16.72 4.07
CA PHE A 328 41.86 16.48 2.98
C PHE A 328 42.56 16.60 1.63
N ASN A 329 42.11 15.82 0.67
CA ASN A 329 42.50 15.89 -0.72
C ASN A 329 41.37 16.53 -1.54
N LYS A 330 41.70 17.01 -2.75
CA LYS A 330 40.68 17.52 -3.70
C LYS A 330 40.59 16.69 -4.96
N LYS A 331 41.37 15.62 -5.06
CA LYS A 331 41.42 14.73 -6.21
C LYS A 331 41.21 13.27 -5.83
N THR A 332 40.71 12.51 -6.79
CA THR A 332 40.71 11.04 -6.75
C THR A 332 42.16 10.52 -6.80
N TYR A 333 42.33 9.22 -6.56
CA TYR A 333 43.62 8.54 -6.70
C TYR A 333 44.26 8.69 -8.10
N ASN A 334 43.45 8.75 -9.16
CA ASN A 334 43.96 8.94 -10.53
C ASN A 334 44.09 10.43 -10.93
N GLY A 335 43.86 11.36 -9.99
CA GLY A 335 44.09 12.79 -10.19
C GLY A 335 42.90 13.57 -10.74
N THR A 336 41.70 12.97 -10.83
CA THR A 336 40.48 13.66 -11.25
C THR A 336 40.01 14.63 -10.15
N GLN A 337 39.66 15.85 -10.53
CA GLN A 337 39.24 16.90 -9.60
C GLN A 337 37.81 16.64 -9.07
N LEU A 338 37.64 16.66 -7.74
CA LEU A 338 36.33 16.60 -7.08
C LEU A 338 35.81 18.00 -6.74
N SER A 339 34.48 18.17 -6.67
CA SER A 339 33.86 19.46 -6.34
C SER A 339 33.99 19.86 -4.86
N LYS A 340 34.15 18.88 -3.96
CA LYS A 340 34.39 19.07 -2.53
C LYS A 340 35.65 18.32 -2.10
N SER A 341 36.25 18.78 -1.00
CA SER A 341 37.37 18.11 -0.37
C SER A 341 36.93 16.79 0.26
N VAL A 342 37.79 15.77 0.22
CA VAL A 342 37.53 14.43 0.77
C VAL A 342 38.68 14.00 1.68
N SER A 343 38.35 13.26 2.74
CA SER A 343 39.31 12.82 3.76
C SER A 343 39.49 11.30 3.77
N PHE A 344 38.51 10.54 3.26
CA PHE A 344 38.54 9.09 3.24
C PHE A 344 38.24 8.53 1.85
N ARG A 345 38.84 7.37 1.57
CA ARG A 345 38.64 6.58 0.35
C ARG A 345 38.52 5.11 0.70
N PHE A 346 37.43 4.49 0.29
CA PHE A 346 37.17 3.05 0.38
C PHE A 346 37.26 2.48 -1.02
N SER A 347 38.04 1.42 -1.22
CA SER A 347 38.41 0.95 -2.55
C SER A 347 38.22 -0.56 -2.68
N ILE A 348 37.56 -0.97 -3.75
CA ILE A 348 37.47 -2.34 -4.23
C ILE A 348 38.22 -2.42 -5.55
N ASN A 349 39.29 -3.21 -5.57
CA ASN A 349 40.11 -3.40 -6.74
C ASN A 349 39.80 -4.77 -7.37
N MET A 350 39.14 -4.75 -8.53
CA MET A 350 38.64 -5.94 -9.22
C MET A 350 39.77 -6.89 -9.64
N LYS A 351 40.97 -6.36 -9.91
CA LYS A 351 42.18 -7.14 -10.18
C LYS A 351 42.59 -8.02 -9.00
N THR A 352 42.44 -7.52 -7.78
CA THR A 352 42.91 -8.20 -6.56
C THR A 352 41.79 -8.88 -5.77
N TRP A 353 40.53 -8.56 -6.07
CA TRP A 353 39.37 -9.06 -5.34
C TRP A 353 39.29 -10.59 -5.34
N GLN A 354 39.56 -11.23 -6.48
CA GLN A 354 39.52 -12.69 -6.61
C GLN A 354 40.40 -13.42 -5.58
N ALA A 355 41.54 -12.81 -5.20
CA ALA A 355 42.49 -13.39 -4.25
C ALA A 355 42.24 -12.96 -2.79
N ARG A 356 41.78 -11.72 -2.56
CA ARG A 356 41.71 -11.12 -1.22
C ARG A 356 40.30 -10.95 -0.66
N LYS A 357 39.28 -10.93 -1.52
CA LYS A 357 37.85 -10.76 -1.20
C LYS A 357 37.57 -9.73 -0.09
N ARG A 358 38.24 -8.57 -0.15
CA ARG A 358 38.11 -7.49 0.83
C ARG A 358 38.46 -6.15 0.20
N GLY A 359 37.84 -5.09 0.70
CA GLY A 359 38.17 -3.72 0.35
C GLY A 359 39.43 -3.20 1.05
N SER A 360 39.90 -2.03 0.63
CA SER A 360 41.00 -1.27 1.24
C SER A 360 40.54 0.13 1.61
N PHE A 361 40.86 0.58 2.81
CA PHE A 361 40.46 1.88 3.35
C PHE A 361 41.68 2.79 3.48
N PHE A 362 41.56 4.06 3.07
CA PHE A 362 42.64 5.04 3.06
C PHE A 362 42.18 6.38 3.64
N ALA A 363 43.10 7.09 4.30
CA ALA A 363 42.94 8.47 4.73
C ALA A 363 43.79 9.41 3.88
N ALA A 364 43.31 10.64 3.67
CA ALA A 364 44.03 11.68 2.95
C ALA A 364 45.24 12.18 3.75
N ALA A 365 46.40 12.30 3.10
CA ALA A 365 47.59 12.92 3.69
C ALA A 365 47.53 14.46 3.67
N GLY A 366 46.72 15.06 2.78
CA GLY A 366 46.61 16.51 2.60
C GLY A 366 47.39 17.08 1.41
N ASP A 367 48.09 16.23 0.67
CA ASP A 367 48.91 16.54 -0.51
C ASP A 367 48.46 15.77 -1.77
N ASP A 368 47.17 15.42 -1.84
CA ASP A 368 46.56 14.52 -2.83
C ASP A 368 47.07 13.05 -2.76
N SER A 369 47.89 12.68 -1.76
CA SER A 369 48.27 11.28 -1.50
C SER A 369 47.37 10.59 -0.45
N TRP A 370 47.40 9.25 -0.43
CA TRP A 370 46.50 8.38 0.33
C TRP A 370 47.28 7.41 1.23
N ILE A 371 46.94 7.37 2.51
CA ILE A 371 47.58 6.53 3.53
C ILE A 371 46.66 5.36 3.88
N LEU A 372 47.11 4.13 3.65
CA LEU A 372 46.36 2.91 3.96
C LEU A 372 46.06 2.81 5.47
N GLN A 373 44.82 2.48 5.80
CA GLN A 373 44.32 2.29 7.15
C GLN A 373 44.04 0.81 7.43
N ALA A 374 44.06 0.43 8.71
CA ALA A 374 43.89 -0.96 9.13
C ALA A 374 42.42 -1.36 9.36
N ASN A 375 41.51 -0.39 9.49
CA ASN A 375 40.10 -0.65 9.80
C ASN A 375 39.42 -1.37 8.62
N PRO A 376 38.88 -2.58 8.82
CA PRO A 376 38.10 -3.26 7.80
C PRO A 376 36.72 -2.64 7.69
N PHE A 377 36.11 -2.78 6.51
CA PHE A 377 34.71 -2.47 6.26
C PHE A 377 34.11 -3.64 5.45
N ARG A 378 32.78 -3.79 5.51
CA ARG A 378 32.11 -4.87 4.77
C ARG A 378 31.94 -4.45 3.31
N ALA A 379 32.19 -5.41 2.43
CA ALA A 379 32.08 -5.22 0.99
C ALA A 379 31.79 -6.55 0.32
N ALA A 380 31.07 -6.51 -0.80
CA ALA A 380 30.77 -7.68 -1.61
C ALA A 380 30.89 -7.35 -3.11
N VAL A 381 31.11 -8.40 -3.89
CA VAL A 381 31.16 -8.35 -5.36
C VAL A 381 30.51 -9.62 -5.88
N ASP A 382 29.42 -9.46 -6.62
CA ASP A 382 28.81 -10.52 -7.42
C ASP A 382 28.19 -9.92 -8.70
N GLU A 383 26.87 -9.73 -8.73
CA GLU A 383 26.17 -9.01 -9.80
C GLU A 383 26.49 -7.50 -9.74
N ALA A 384 26.58 -6.97 -8.52
CA ALA A 384 26.92 -5.61 -8.14
C ALA A 384 28.19 -5.55 -7.28
N ILE A 385 28.65 -4.33 -6.98
CA ILE A 385 29.69 -4.04 -6.00
C ILE A 385 29.06 -3.28 -4.84
N GLU A 386 29.29 -3.72 -3.60
CA GLU A 386 28.66 -3.13 -2.42
C GLU A 386 29.67 -2.72 -1.35
N PHE A 387 29.33 -1.64 -0.64
CA PHE A 387 30.08 -1.10 0.49
C PHE A 387 29.11 -0.83 1.64
N GLU A 388 29.49 -1.29 2.83
CA GLU A 388 28.93 -0.80 4.09
C GLU A 388 30.05 -0.04 4.82
N ILE A 389 29.81 1.26 5.03
CA ILE A 389 30.77 2.21 5.59
C ILE A 389 30.26 2.66 6.97
N PRO A 390 30.78 2.10 8.07
CA PRO A 390 30.39 2.49 9.42
C PRO A 390 30.72 3.96 9.72
N TYR A 391 29.80 4.67 10.37
CA TYR A 391 30.01 6.08 10.74
C TYR A 391 31.17 6.29 11.72
N ASP A 392 31.45 5.30 12.56
CA ASP A 392 32.59 5.29 13.48
C ASP A 392 33.92 5.40 12.74
N ILE A 393 34.05 4.76 11.56
CA ILE A 393 35.26 4.86 10.72
C ILE A 393 35.39 6.28 10.15
N LEU A 394 34.27 6.93 9.83
CA LEU A 394 34.25 8.30 9.32
C LEU A 394 34.44 9.37 10.41
N GLY A 395 34.33 9.00 11.69
CA GLY A 395 34.34 9.95 12.80
C GLY A 395 33.15 10.94 12.78
N VAL A 396 32.11 10.61 12.03
CA VAL A 396 30.89 11.42 11.89
C VAL A 396 30.00 11.10 13.08
N LYS A 397 29.60 12.12 13.83
CA LYS A 397 28.63 11.98 14.90
C LYS A 397 27.24 12.08 14.32
N SER A 398 26.29 11.52 15.03
CA SER A 398 24.91 11.66 14.67
C SER A 398 24.38 13.07 14.54
N GLY A 399 23.42 13.22 13.63
CA GLY A 399 22.87 14.50 13.21
C GLY A 399 23.83 15.31 12.33
N GLU A 400 25.12 14.95 12.26
CA GLU A 400 26.08 15.58 11.35
C GLU A 400 25.85 15.11 9.93
N THR A 401 26.17 15.99 8.98
CA THR A 401 26.13 15.70 7.56
C THR A 401 27.55 15.51 7.04
N PHE A 402 27.74 14.53 6.17
CA PHE A 402 28.97 14.31 5.43
C PHE A 402 28.64 14.14 3.93
N ASN A 403 29.61 14.29 3.06
CA ASN A 403 29.48 14.13 1.60
C ASN A 403 30.12 12.83 1.14
N LEU A 404 29.54 12.22 0.10
CA LEU A 404 29.99 10.97 -0.49
C LEU A 404 30.04 11.10 -2.03
N TYR A 405 31.06 10.48 -2.63
CA TYR A 405 31.18 10.28 -4.09
C TYR A 405 31.39 8.78 -4.36
N VAL A 406 30.78 8.26 -5.42
CA VAL A 406 31.17 6.97 -6.00
C VAL A 406 32.04 7.24 -7.23
N VAL A 407 33.15 6.54 -7.34
CA VAL A 407 34.09 6.67 -8.46
C VAL A 407 34.40 5.29 -9.01
N VAL A 408 34.12 5.09 -10.30
CA VAL A 408 34.52 3.90 -11.04
C VAL A 408 35.65 4.28 -11.97
N SER A 409 36.80 3.62 -11.84
CA SER A 409 37.97 3.84 -12.68
C SER A 409 38.24 2.64 -13.56
N VAL A 410 38.30 2.84 -14.87
CA VAL A 410 38.66 1.82 -15.86
C VAL A 410 39.94 2.26 -16.56
N GLU A 411 41.02 1.48 -16.40
CA GLU A 411 42.34 1.81 -16.94
C GLU A 411 42.83 3.22 -16.54
N GLY A 412 42.52 3.63 -15.29
CA GLY A 412 42.92 4.92 -14.73
C GLY A 412 42.07 6.11 -15.17
N LYS A 413 40.99 5.89 -15.92
CA LYS A 413 40.02 6.94 -16.28
C LYS A 413 38.82 6.86 -15.35
N ASP A 414 38.56 7.94 -14.64
CA ASP A 414 37.51 7.99 -13.64
C ASP A 414 36.16 8.44 -14.22
N GLU A 415 35.10 7.77 -13.76
CA GLU A 415 33.72 8.21 -13.83
C GLU A 415 33.21 8.47 -12.41
N ILE A 416 32.66 9.67 -12.15
CA ILE A 416 32.21 10.10 -10.82
C ILE A 416 30.69 10.17 -10.80
N VAL A 417 30.06 9.45 -9.87
CA VAL A 417 28.60 9.32 -9.78
C VAL A 417 28.15 9.47 -8.32
N PRO A 418 27.35 10.49 -7.97
CA PRO A 418 27.07 11.70 -8.74
C PRO A 418 28.28 12.65 -8.82
N ALA A 419 28.35 13.45 -9.89
CA ALA A 419 29.45 14.39 -10.14
C ALA A 419 29.66 15.42 -9.00
N GLU A 420 28.58 15.87 -8.36
CA GLU A 420 28.64 16.85 -7.25
C GLU A 420 28.74 16.22 -5.86
N GLY A 421 28.78 14.88 -5.81
CA GLY A 421 28.62 14.11 -4.59
C GLY A 421 27.22 14.21 -4.01
N ILE A 422 26.96 13.42 -2.97
CA ILE A 422 25.70 13.40 -2.25
C ILE A 422 25.94 13.66 -0.76
N ALA A 423 25.14 14.55 -0.19
CA ALA A 423 25.15 14.80 1.25
C ALA A 423 24.32 13.74 1.98
N ILE A 424 24.92 13.10 2.97
CA ILE A 424 24.29 12.12 3.86
C ILE A 424 24.21 12.76 5.23
N LYS A 425 22.98 13.00 5.71
CA LYS A 425 22.75 13.37 7.12
C LYS A 425 22.66 12.10 7.93
N THR A 426 23.58 11.94 8.89
CA THR A 426 23.51 10.83 9.83
C THR A 426 22.25 10.96 10.69
N PRO A 427 21.63 9.84 11.07
CA PRO A 427 20.54 9.82 12.04
C PRO A 427 20.93 10.58 13.30
N THR A 428 20.01 11.28 13.94
CA THR A 428 20.28 11.90 15.25
C THR A 428 20.40 10.79 16.29
N MET A 429 21.48 10.76 17.07
CA MET A 429 21.77 9.60 17.92
C MET A 429 20.79 9.62 19.06
N ILE A 430 20.09 8.51 19.16
CA ILE A 430 19.42 7.99 20.35
C ILE A 430 20.51 7.51 21.34
N SER A 431 21.51 8.34 21.63
CA SER A 431 22.49 8.03 22.68
C SER A 431 21.92 8.50 24.01
N GLY A 432 21.93 7.64 25.03
CA GLY A 432 21.44 7.93 26.36
C GLY A 432 21.55 6.69 27.25
N ASN A 433 21.37 6.85 28.55
CA ASN A 433 21.29 5.71 29.45
C ASN A 433 19.92 5.07 29.27
N VAL A 434 19.86 3.74 29.12
CA VAL A 434 18.59 3.01 29.20
C VAL A 434 18.08 3.13 30.63
N ILE A 435 16.97 3.84 30.82
CA ILE A 435 16.34 4.05 32.12
C ILE A 435 15.15 3.12 32.36
N ALA A 436 14.56 2.60 31.30
CA ALA A 436 13.54 1.56 31.37
C ALA A 436 13.59 0.66 30.14
N LYS A 437 13.21 -0.61 30.33
CA LYS A 437 13.06 -1.59 29.27
C LYS A 437 11.83 -2.46 29.56
N PHE A 438 10.98 -2.60 28.55
CA PHE A 438 9.78 -3.41 28.59
C PHE A 438 9.86 -4.40 27.44
N VAL A 439 9.71 -5.68 27.73
CA VAL A 439 9.62 -6.73 26.72
C VAL A 439 8.16 -7.14 26.67
N ASP A 440 7.62 -7.18 25.46
CA ASP A 440 6.23 -7.50 25.22
C ASP A 440 6.11 -8.85 24.47
N LYS A 441 4.92 -9.43 24.46
CA LYS A 441 4.69 -10.78 24.01
C LYS A 441 4.52 -10.79 22.49
N VAL A 442 5.54 -11.30 21.80
CA VAL A 442 5.53 -11.47 20.34
C VAL A 442 4.27 -12.18 19.83
N GLY A 443 3.65 -11.57 18.83
CA GLY A 443 2.50 -12.07 18.09
C GLY A 443 1.16 -11.81 18.77
N ASP A 444 1.03 -10.73 19.54
CA ASP A 444 -0.21 -10.37 20.23
C ASP A 444 -0.90 -9.08 19.73
N ASP A 445 -0.58 -8.68 18.49
CA ASP A 445 -1.21 -7.60 17.74
C ASP A 445 -2.68 -7.81 17.30
N TYR A 446 -3.43 -8.58 18.08
CA TYR A 446 -4.82 -8.96 17.90
C TYR A 446 -5.78 -8.29 18.90
N GLY A 447 -5.34 -7.20 19.55
CA GLY A 447 -6.10 -6.45 20.54
C GLY A 447 -6.45 -7.31 21.75
N PHE A 448 -7.74 -7.39 22.11
CA PHE A 448 -8.21 -8.27 23.20
C PHE A 448 -8.44 -9.74 22.80
N GLY A 449 -7.83 -10.18 21.69
CA GLY A 449 -7.85 -11.58 21.26
C GLY A 449 -8.77 -11.88 20.08
N THR A 450 -9.37 -10.88 19.46
CA THR A 450 -10.33 -11.10 18.35
C THR A 450 -9.93 -10.43 17.05
N TYR A 451 -9.00 -9.48 17.05
CA TYR A 451 -8.73 -8.67 15.86
C TYR A 451 -7.93 -9.43 14.82
N THR A 452 -8.30 -9.21 13.56
CA THR A 452 -7.67 -9.84 12.41
C THR A 452 -7.24 -8.81 11.39
N TYR A 453 -6.15 -9.09 10.70
CA TYR A 453 -5.59 -8.25 9.66
C TYR A 453 -6.58 -7.98 8.50
N PRO A 454 -6.48 -6.80 7.84
CA PRO A 454 -7.09 -6.59 6.53
C PRO A 454 -6.50 -7.55 5.49
N LYS A 455 -7.26 -7.80 4.42
CA LYS A 455 -6.93 -8.82 3.41
C LYS A 455 -5.99 -8.32 2.32
N ASP A 456 -5.83 -7.01 2.15
CA ASP A 456 -5.00 -6.45 1.09
C ASP A 456 -3.52 -6.89 1.22
N PRO A 457 -2.82 -7.23 0.10
CA PRO A 457 -1.41 -7.58 0.11
C PRO A 457 -0.48 -6.52 0.73
N ALA A 458 -0.90 -5.25 0.77
CA ALA A 458 -0.15 -4.21 1.48
C ALA A 458 0.06 -4.57 2.97
N PHE A 459 -0.79 -5.38 3.58
CA PHE A 459 -0.64 -5.83 4.97
C PHE A 459 0.15 -7.13 5.11
N ALA A 460 0.75 -7.66 4.03
CA ALA A 460 1.72 -8.74 4.13
C ALA A 460 2.86 -8.33 5.09
N PRO A 461 3.36 -9.25 5.94
CA PRO A 461 3.09 -10.70 5.96
C PRO A 461 1.87 -11.12 6.79
N TYR A 462 0.95 -10.20 7.10
CA TYR A 462 -0.25 -10.41 7.93
C TYR A 462 0.06 -10.81 9.37
N LYS A 463 1.20 -10.34 9.89
CA LYS A 463 1.67 -10.55 11.25
C LYS A 463 2.72 -9.50 11.60
N GLY A 464 2.79 -9.12 12.87
CA GLY A 464 3.87 -8.31 13.40
C GLY A 464 3.80 -6.81 13.12
N LEU A 465 2.91 -6.36 12.22
CA LEU A 465 2.86 -4.95 11.78
C LEU A 465 2.49 -3.99 12.90
N TRP A 466 1.73 -4.45 13.90
CA TRP A 466 1.38 -3.62 15.06
C TRP A 466 1.92 -4.18 16.38
N ASP A 467 2.59 -5.34 16.31
CA ASP A 467 3.15 -6.13 17.41
C ASP A 467 4.38 -5.42 17.99
N ILE A 468 4.23 -4.71 19.10
CA ILE A 468 5.33 -4.21 19.88
C ILE A 468 6.01 -5.43 20.50
N VAL A 469 7.31 -5.60 20.29
CA VAL A 469 8.06 -6.71 20.89
C VAL A 469 8.97 -6.24 22.02
N GLU A 470 9.40 -4.98 21.97
CA GLU A 470 10.23 -4.37 22.99
C GLU A 470 10.09 -2.85 22.94
N MET A 471 10.07 -2.21 24.10
CA MET A 471 10.33 -0.78 24.22
C MET A 471 11.49 -0.52 25.17
N GLN A 472 12.45 0.28 24.71
CA GLN A 472 13.46 0.88 25.57
C GLN A 472 13.21 2.38 25.70
N VAL A 473 13.39 2.90 26.91
CA VAL A 473 13.39 4.34 27.15
C VAL A 473 14.80 4.77 27.51
N LEU A 474 15.37 5.64 26.68
CA LEU A 474 16.69 6.20 26.88
C LEU A 474 16.58 7.63 27.39
N GLU A 475 17.47 8.00 28.30
CA GLU A 475 17.59 9.36 28.82
C GLU A 475 18.96 9.93 28.49
N ASN A 476 18.98 11.10 27.86
CA ASN A 476 20.20 11.90 27.68
C ASN A 476 20.00 13.31 28.25
N GLU A 477 20.95 14.21 28.00
CA GLU A 477 20.89 15.57 28.55
C GLU A 477 19.64 16.33 28.08
N ASP A 478 19.24 16.14 26.82
CA ASP A 478 18.24 16.97 26.15
C ASP A 478 16.86 16.32 26.01
N ALA A 479 16.76 14.99 26.03
CA ALA A 479 15.57 14.25 25.63
C ALA A 479 15.35 12.95 26.40
N TYR A 480 14.09 12.50 26.37
CA TYR A 480 13.71 11.10 26.54
C TYR A 480 13.44 10.50 25.17
N VAL A 481 13.96 9.30 24.92
CA VAL A 481 13.79 8.61 23.64
C VAL A 481 13.11 7.28 23.86
N PHE A 482 11.95 7.10 23.26
CA PHE A 482 11.18 5.86 23.26
C PHE A 482 11.54 5.10 21.99
N ALA A 483 12.37 4.07 22.12
CA ALA A 483 12.72 3.14 21.05
C ALA A 483 11.73 1.97 21.10
N ILE A 484 10.76 1.95 20.18
CA ILE A 484 9.71 0.92 20.11
C ILE A 484 10.04 0.00 18.94
N LYS A 485 10.35 -1.26 19.25
CA LYS A 485 10.62 -2.30 18.28
C LYS A 485 9.34 -3.07 17.97
N PHE A 486 9.10 -3.31 16.68
CA PHE A 486 7.97 -4.07 16.18
C PHE A 486 8.40 -5.44 15.66
N GLY A 487 7.47 -6.41 15.67
CA GLY A 487 7.68 -7.73 15.07
C GLY A 487 7.91 -7.64 13.56
N GLU A 488 7.20 -6.73 12.90
CA GLU A 488 7.35 -6.43 11.48
C GLU A 488 7.13 -4.93 11.18
N MET A 489 7.87 -4.40 10.21
CA MET A 489 7.75 -3.01 9.80
C MET A 489 7.94 -2.86 8.29
N THR A 490 6.83 -2.75 7.56
CA THR A 490 6.81 -2.59 6.10
C THR A 490 6.41 -1.19 5.66
N ASN A 491 6.68 -0.87 4.39
CA ASN A 491 6.40 0.43 3.81
C ASN A 491 5.76 0.40 2.40
N PRO A 492 4.66 -0.35 2.17
CA PRO A 492 4.02 -0.48 0.85
C PRO A 492 3.55 0.85 0.26
N TRP A 493 3.24 1.86 1.08
CA TRP A 493 2.77 3.17 0.61
C TRP A 493 3.88 4.23 0.53
N ALA A 494 5.15 3.80 0.52
CA ALA A 494 6.32 4.67 0.36
C ALA A 494 6.33 5.89 1.31
N SER A 495 5.86 5.68 2.54
CA SER A 495 5.87 6.66 3.60
C SER A 495 7.27 7.26 3.78
N PRO A 496 7.40 8.59 3.96
CA PRO A 496 8.68 9.26 3.97
C PRO A 496 9.60 8.84 5.13
N LYS A 497 9.02 8.27 6.19
CA LYS A 497 9.74 7.82 7.39
C LYS A 497 10.12 6.34 7.36
N GLY A 498 9.79 5.62 6.29
CA GLY A 498 10.22 4.22 6.13
C GLY A 498 9.27 3.19 6.73
N PHE A 499 8.09 3.59 7.21
CA PHE A 499 7.05 2.67 7.72
C PHE A 499 5.65 3.20 7.42
N SER A 500 4.70 2.29 7.22
CA SER A 500 3.38 2.61 6.66
C SER A 500 2.18 2.30 7.56
N HIS A 501 2.27 1.30 8.44
CA HIS A 501 1.08 0.73 9.07
C HIS A 501 0.84 1.22 10.49
N GLN A 502 1.91 1.58 11.20
CA GLN A 502 1.88 1.89 12.62
C GLN A 502 1.35 3.30 12.86
N LEU A 503 0.37 3.40 13.75
CA LEU A 503 0.03 4.63 14.45
C LEU A 503 0.27 4.43 15.94
N ILE A 504 1.17 5.22 16.50
CA ILE A 504 1.61 5.09 17.90
C ILE A 504 1.09 6.29 18.69
N ASN A 505 0.39 6.00 19.78
CA ASN A 505 0.06 6.99 20.79
C ASN A 505 0.79 6.70 22.09
N ILE A 506 1.43 7.72 22.67
CA ILE A 506 2.01 7.66 24.02
C ILE A 506 1.37 8.72 24.89
N TYR A 507 0.88 8.34 26.06
CA TYR A 507 0.36 9.25 27.08
C TYR A 507 1.29 9.23 28.28
N LEU A 508 1.81 10.40 28.67
CA LEU A 508 2.80 10.54 29.73
C LEU A 508 2.18 11.21 30.95
N ASP A 509 2.27 10.55 32.10
CA ASP A 509 1.99 11.08 33.44
C ASP A 509 3.34 11.49 34.06
N THR A 510 3.52 12.78 34.31
CA THR A 510 4.80 13.32 34.81
C THR A 510 4.64 14.28 35.99
N LYS A 511 3.40 14.68 36.33
CA LYS A 511 3.07 15.56 37.45
C LYS A 511 1.62 15.37 37.91
N ASP A 512 1.28 15.91 39.08
CA ASP A 512 -0.10 15.92 39.55
C ASP A 512 -0.98 16.77 38.63
N GLY A 513 -2.13 16.22 38.21
CA GLY A 513 -3.07 16.91 37.32
C GLY A 513 -3.48 16.01 36.15
N GLY A 514 -3.70 16.61 34.98
CA GLY A 514 -3.96 15.88 33.74
C GLY A 514 -5.42 15.45 33.52
N ARG A 515 -5.62 14.51 32.59
CA ARG A 515 -6.93 13.91 32.28
C ARG A 515 -6.86 12.41 32.06
N THR A 516 -7.99 11.73 32.17
CA THR A 516 -8.09 10.26 32.10
C THR A 516 -8.79 9.74 30.85
N ASN A 517 -9.23 10.62 29.94
CA ASN A 517 -9.72 10.28 28.61
C ASN A 517 -8.63 10.46 27.56
N THR A 518 -8.81 9.90 26.36
CA THR A 518 -7.87 10.04 25.25
C THR A 518 -7.78 11.49 24.74
N TYR A 519 -6.68 11.80 24.05
CA TYR A 519 -6.49 13.14 23.46
C TYR A 519 -7.63 13.47 22.48
N LYS A 520 -7.88 12.54 21.57
CA LYS A 520 -9.03 12.41 20.67
C LYS A 520 -9.68 11.05 20.88
N GLU A 521 -10.98 10.92 20.61
CA GLU A 521 -11.75 9.71 20.98
C GLU A 521 -11.37 8.44 20.20
N GLY A 522 -10.58 8.54 19.13
CA GLY A 522 -10.39 7.47 18.14
C GLY A 522 -9.87 6.14 18.68
N ALA A 523 -9.10 6.12 19.79
CA ALA A 523 -8.59 4.88 20.38
C ALA A 523 -9.62 4.11 21.22
N ARG A 524 -10.70 4.78 21.68
CA ARG A 524 -11.79 4.17 22.50
C ARG A 524 -11.30 3.50 23.80
N VAL A 525 -10.44 4.20 24.55
CA VAL A 525 -9.91 3.78 25.85
C VAL A 525 -9.99 4.89 26.89
N GLN A 526 -9.75 4.53 28.15
CA GLN A 526 -9.58 5.41 29.30
C GLN A 526 -8.36 4.99 30.12
N PHE A 527 -7.94 5.86 31.03
CA PHE A 527 -6.74 5.68 31.82
C PHE A 527 -7.06 5.62 33.32
N THR A 528 -6.45 4.66 34.02
CA THR A 528 -6.61 4.49 35.48
C THR A 528 -5.99 5.64 36.28
N GLN A 529 -4.98 6.28 35.72
CA GLN A 529 -4.30 7.46 36.25
C GLN A 529 -4.29 8.55 35.17
N PRO A 530 -4.34 9.84 35.54
CA PRO A 530 -4.34 10.90 34.56
C PRO A 530 -2.99 10.97 33.82
N TRP A 531 -2.99 11.60 32.65
CA TRP A 531 -1.80 11.93 31.88
C TRP A 531 -1.72 13.44 31.63
N ASP A 532 -0.50 13.94 31.46
CA ASP A 532 -0.16 15.35 31.27
C ASP A 532 0.23 15.71 29.84
N TYR A 533 0.87 14.77 29.14
CA TYR A 533 1.34 14.96 27.77
C TYR A 533 0.90 13.81 26.86
N PHE A 534 0.56 14.15 25.63
CA PHE A 534 0.17 13.24 24.57
C PHE A 534 1.17 13.32 23.42
N VAL A 535 1.55 12.16 22.90
CA VAL A 535 2.41 11.98 21.75
C VAL A 535 1.69 11.12 20.73
N LYS A 536 1.70 11.55 19.46
CA LYS A 536 1.23 10.78 18.31
C LYS A 536 2.33 10.72 17.27
N VAL A 537 2.63 9.52 16.77
CA VAL A 537 3.59 9.31 15.68
C VAL A 537 3.03 8.32 14.67
N ALA A 538 3.19 8.65 13.40
CA ALA A 538 2.79 7.84 12.26
C ALA A 538 3.82 8.05 11.13
N GLY A 539 3.75 7.27 10.06
CA GLY A 539 4.76 7.31 8.98
C GLY A 539 4.82 8.65 8.23
N TRP A 540 3.73 9.41 8.26
CA TRP A 540 3.58 10.65 7.51
C TRP A 540 3.72 11.86 8.44
N PRO A 541 4.42 12.91 7.98
CA PRO A 541 4.73 14.07 8.81
C PRO A 541 3.67 15.18 8.80
N ASP A 542 2.45 14.89 8.34
CA ASP A 542 1.31 15.80 8.35
C ASP A 542 0.74 15.96 9.78
N ASP A 543 -0.57 16.13 9.95
CA ASP A 543 -1.26 16.23 11.25
C ASP A 543 -1.27 14.91 12.06
N ARG A 544 -0.38 13.98 11.69
CA ARG A 544 -0.16 12.67 12.30
C ARG A 544 1.09 12.61 13.18
N ILE A 545 1.78 13.74 13.34
CA ILE A 545 2.78 13.95 14.40
C ILE A 545 2.23 14.99 15.37
N VAL A 546 1.99 14.59 16.61
CA VAL A 546 1.44 15.50 17.63
C VAL A 546 2.23 15.36 18.91
N PHE A 547 2.59 16.50 19.50
CA PHE A 547 2.89 16.59 20.92
C PHE A 547 1.93 17.61 21.52
N ALA A 548 1.16 17.23 22.53
CA ALA A 548 0.16 18.09 23.15
C ALA A 548 0.16 17.96 24.67
N THR A 549 -0.18 19.03 25.37
CA THR A 549 -0.52 18.98 26.80
C THR A 549 -1.95 18.51 27.01
N ALA A 550 -2.28 18.07 28.23
CA ALA A 550 -3.59 17.55 28.59
C ALA A 550 -4.74 18.54 28.34
N ASP A 551 -4.50 19.85 28.41
CA ASP A 551 -5.46 20.92 28.11
C ASP A 551 -5.64 21.21 26.60
N GLY A 552 -4.90 20.52 25.73
CA GLY A 552 -5.07 20.61 24.28
C GLY A 552 -4.07 21.51 23.56
N LYS A 553 -3.07 22.07 24.24
CA LYS A 553 -2.04 22.90 23.59
C LYS A 553 -1.01 22.02 22.87
N GLU A 554 -0.97 22.11 21.55
CA GLU A 554 0.04 21.44 20.72
C GLU A 554 1.37 22.23 20.69
N ILE A 555 2.50 21.51 20.74
CA ILE A 555 3.87 22.07 20.74
C ILE A 555 4.71 21.26 19.76
N PRO A 556 4.68 21.57 18.45
CA PRO A 556 5.34 20.76 17.42
C PRO A 556 6.85 20.58 17.64
N GLU A 557 7.53 21.58 18.20
CA GLU A 557 8.98 21.54 18.44
C GLU A 557 9.38 20.66 19.63
N ALA A 558 8.42 20.11 20.38
CA ALA A 558 8.67 19.25 21.53
C ALA A 558 9.00 17.81 21.16
N ILE A 559 8.75 17.42 19.92
CA ILE A 559 8.92 16.06 19.43
C ILE A 559 9.66 16.03 18.10
N THR A 560 10.46 14.99 17.93
CA THR A 560 10.87 14.48 16.60
C THR A 560 10.85 12.95 16.64
N TYR A 561 10.95 12.31 15.49
CA TYR A 561 11.09 10.87 15.43
C TYR A 561 11.82 10.45 14.16
N GLU A 562 12.47 9.29 14.29
CA GLU A 562 13.19 8.60 13.23
C GLU A 562 12.79 7.13 13.30
N ALA A 563 12.82 6.43 12.17
CA ALA A 563 12.62 5.00 12.15
C ALA A 563 13.84 4.32 11.52
N ASP A 564 14.11 3.11 11.97
CA ASP A 564 15.09 2.19 11.40
C ASP A 564 14.32 0.96 10.88
N PRO A 565 13.95 0.94 9.58
CA PRO A 565 13.26 -0.17 8.95
C PRO A 565 13.96 -1.51 9.11
N ALA A 566 15.29 -1.53 9.04
CA ALA A 566 16.07 -2.76 9.12
C ALA A 566 15.98 -3.38 10.52
N GLU A 567 16.03 -2.56 11.56
CA GLU A 567 15.89 -3.03 12.95
C GLU A 567 14.43 -3.11 13.43
N LYS A 568 13.48 -2.66 12.60
CA LYS A 568 12.05 -2.57 12.88
C LYS A 568 11.76 -1.68 14.10
N VAL A 569 12.53 -0.61 14.27
CA VAL A 569 12.43 0.29 15.43
C VAL A 569 11.96 1.68 15.02
N ILE A 570 11.02 2.23 15.79
CA ILE A 570 10.63 3.63 15.73
C ILE A 570 11.16 4.33 16.98
N TYR A 571 11.97 5.36 16.77
CA TYR A 571 12.56 6.18 17.81
C TYR A 571 11.77 7.49 17.94
N ILE A 572 11.03 7.61 19.03
CA ILE A 572 10.24 8.82 19.35
C ILE A 572 11.01 9.64 20.37
N ILE A 573 11.44 10.83 19.97
CA ILE A 573 12.34 11.71 20.73
C ILE A 573 11.53 12.87 21.29
N VAL A 574 11.41 12.94 22.62
CA VAL A 574 10.67 13.98 23.33
C VAL A 574 11.65 14.87 24.10
N PHE A 575 11.70 16.15 23.76
CA PHE A 575 12.67 17.08 24.34
C PHE A 575 12.27 17.52 25.75
N LYS A 576 13.18 17.33 26.71
CA LYS A 576 12.98 17.61 28.15
C LYS A 576 12.59 19.04 28.43
N LYS A 577 13.08 20.00 27.65
CA LYS A 577 12.78 21.43 27.84
C LYS A 577 11.28 21.79 27.72
N TYR A 578 10.47 20.89 27.15
CA TYR A 578 9.01 21.06 27.06
C TYR A 578 8.22 20.14 28.01
N LEU A 579 8.92 19.30 28.77
CA LEU A 579 8.33 18.39 29.76
C LEU A 579 8.59 18.91 31.17
N GLU A 580 7.54 18.92 31.99
CA GLU A 580 7.66 19.15 33.42
C GLU A 580 7.55 17.82 34.15
N VAL A 581 8.68 17.33 34.67
CA VAL A 581 8.76 16.04 35.39
C VAL A 581 8.91 16.30 36.89
N LYS A 582 7.87 15.99 37.66
CA LYS A 582 7.79 16.20 39.12
C LYS A 582 7.57 14.92 39.91
N THR A 583 6.81 13.98 39.37
CA THR A 583 6.36 12.76 40.08
C THR A 583 6.97 11.47 39.53
N GLY A 584 8.02 11.59 38.70
CA GLY A 584 8.53 10.49 37.89
C GLY A 584 7.91 10.50 36.50
N ILE A 585 8.02 9.39 35.77
CA ILE A 585 7.40 9.23 34.45
C ILE A 585 6.66 7.90 34.43
N LYS A 586 5.36 7.95 34.13
CA LYS A 586 4.58 6.77 33.73
C LYS A 586 4.06 6.96 32.32
N ALA A 587 3.88 5.87 31.60
CA ALA A 587 3.44 5.91 30.21
C ALA A 587 2.36 4.89 29.91
N TYR A 588 1.43 5.27 29.03
CA TYR A 588 0.59 4.35 28.28
C TYR A 588 1.07 4.35 26.84
N VAL A 589 1.36 3.18 26.27
CA VAL A 589 1.88 3.04 24.90
C VAL A 589 0.89 2.20 24.11
N LEU A 590 0.32 2.78 23.05
CA LEU A 590 -0.72 2.16 22.24
C LEU A 590 -0.23 2.06 20.80
N SER A 591 -0.39 0.88 20.21
CA SER A 591 -0.18 0.61 18.79
C SER A 591 -1.53 0.36 18.11
N MET A 592 -1.81 1.14 17.07
CA MET A 592 -3.01 1.05 16.25
C MET A 592 -2.64 1.01 14.78
N SER A 593 -3.61 0.64 13.94
CA SER A 593 -3.44 0.66 12.49
C SER A 593 -3.76 2.03 11.93
N GLN A 594 -2.83 2.59 11.17
CA GLN A 594 -2.99 3.89 10.53
C GLN A 594 -3.92 3.81 9.30
N ASP A 595 -4.77 4.82 9.16
CA ASP A 595 -5.58 5.11 7.97
C ASP A 595 -5.67 6.62 7.74
N GLY A 596 -5.29 7.10 6.55
CA GLY A 596 -5.35 8.53 6.23
C GLY A 596 -6.76 9.12 6.16
N TYR A 597 -7.79 8.27 6.08
CA TYR A 597 -9.20 8.67 6.00
C TYR A 597 -10.00 8.33 7.26
N GLY A 598 -9.40 7.57 8.18
CA GLY A 598 -10.00 7.16 9.44
C GLY A 598 -10.14 8.30 10.44
N THR A 599 -11.10 8.19 11.36
CA THR A 599 -11.22 9.16 12.46
C THR A 599 -9.96 9.11 13.32
N ASP A 600 -9.36 10.27 13.59
CA ASP A 600 -8.05 10.39 14.24
C ASP A 600 -6.93 9.58 13.56
N HIS A 601 -7.09 9.30 12.26
CA HIS A 601 -6.19 8.49 11.46
C HIS A 601 -6.08 7.02 11.88
N ILE A 602 -7.09 6.51 12.58
CA ILE A 602 -7.17 5.11 12.99
C ILE A 602 -8.03 4.34 12.00
N ARG A 603 -7.48 3.23 11.50
CA ARG A 603 -8.20 2.30 10.62
C ARG A 603 -9.35 1.66 11.39
N PRO A 604 -10.57 1.65 10.83
CA PRO A 604 -11.71 1.02 11.49
C PRO A 604 -11.52 -0.49 11.63
N VAL A 605 -12.17 -1.05 12.65
CA VAL A 605 -12.31 -2.49 12.85
C VAL A 605 -13.78 -2.87 12.62
N ALA A 606 -14.02 -3.78 11.69
CA ALA A 606 -15.33 -4.33 11.38
C ALA A 606 -15.47 -5.74 11.97
N LYS A 607 -16.70 -6.29 11.94
CA LYS A 607 -16.96 -7.66 12.38
C LYS A 607 -16.07 -8.66 11.63
N ASP A 608 -16.03 -8.54 10.31
CA ASP A 608 -15.24 -9.38 9.41
C ASP A 608 -14.21 -8.50 8.69
N SER A 609 -12.99 -9.00 8.50
CA SER A 609 -11.96 -8.23 7.78
C SER A 609 -12.33 -8.08 6.30
N THR A 610 -12.11 -6.89 5.77
CA THR A 610 -12.26 -6.58 4.34
C THR A 610 -10.87 -6.39 3.73
N GLN A 611 -10.81 -5.93 2.47
CA GLN A 611 -9.53 -5.55 1.86
C GLN A 611 -8.78 -4.53 2.73
N TRP A 612 -9.45 -3.48 3.19
CA TRP A 612 -8.82 -2.33 3.86
C TRP A 612 -9.22 -2.17 5.34
N THR A 613 -10.13 -2.98 5.86
CA THR A 613 -10.64 -2.84 7.23
C THR A 613 -10.21 -4.05 8.07
N LEU A 614 -9.78 -3.79 9.30
CA LEU A 614 -9.50 -4.86 10.27
C LEU A 614 -10.79 -5.63 10.57
N GLY A 615 -10.67 -6.89 10.96
CA GLY A 615 -11.80 -7.75 11.37
C GLY A 615 -11.81 -8.00 12.87
N GLY A 616 -12.84 -8.70 13.34
CA GLY A 616 -12.92 -9.16 14.73
C GLY A 616 -13.63 -8.21 15.69
N TYR A 617 -14.31 -7.19 15.19
CA TYR A 617 -15.02 -6.23 16.04
C TYR A 617 -16.25 -6.87 16.72
N PRO A 618 -16.35 -6.83 18.06
CA PRO A 618 -17.47 -7.38 18.81
C PRO A 618 -18.72 -6.51 18.62
N VAL A 619 -19.71 -7.01 17.88
CA VAL A 619 -20.96 -6.29 17.55
C VAL A 619 -21.76 -5.93 18.81
N ASP A 620 -21.64 -6.73 19.87
CA ASP A 620 -22.25 -6.50 21.18
C ASP A 620 -21.54 -5.41 22.01
N SER A 621 -20.39 -4.90 21.56
CA SER A 621 -19.69 -3.80 22.24
C SER A 621 -20.39 -2.44 22.15
N LYS A 622 -21.32 -2.24 21.21
CA LYS A 622 -22.05 -0.98 21.02
C LYS A 622 -21.13 0.24 20.88
N ASP A 623 -20.04 0.11 20.12
CA ASP A 623 -19.00 1.13 19.92
C ASP A 623 -18.01 1.35 21.09
N TYR A 624 -18.02 0.52 22.13
CA TYR A 624 -17.11 0.67 23.29
C TYR A 624 -15.83 -0.18 23.24
N ALA A 625 -15.68 -1.08 22.26
CA ALA A 625 -14.45 -1.85 22.13
C ALA A 625 -13.31 -0.96 21.59
N PRO A 626 -12.08 -1.11 22.13
CA PRO A 626 -10.94 -0.27 21.78
C PRO A 626 -10.43 -0.55 20.36
N PHE A 627 -9.87 0.43 19.66
CA PHE A 627 -9.20 0.21 18.37
C PHE A 627 -7.69 -0.09 18.51
N VAL A 628 -7.24 -0.34 19.73
CA VAL A 628 -5.87 -0.70 20.06
C VAL A 628 -5.61 -2.15 19.65
N LEU A 629 -4.55 -2.35 18.87
CA LEU A 629 -4.12 -3.67 18.39
C LEU A 629 -3.07 -4.28 19.31
N ASP A 630 -2.22 -3.43 19.90
CA ASP A 630 -1.21 -3.83 20.86
C ASP A 630 -0.95 -2.68 21.87
N THR A 631 -0.65 -3.03 23.11
CA THR A 631 -0.24 -2.11 24.17
C THR A 631 0.69 -2.78 25.17
N ILE A 632 1.74 -2.06 25.58
CA ILE A 632 2.62 -2.51 26.66
C ILE A 632 1.88 -2.40 28.00
N VAL A 633 1.82 -3.52 28.72
CA VAL A 633 1.15 -3.62 30.03
C VAL A 633 2.16 -3.79 31.18
N PRO A 634 1.84 -3.33 32.40
CA PRO A 634 2.69 -3.55 33.57
C PRO A 634 2.70 -5.01 34.02
N GLU A 635 3.73 -5.40 34.76
CA GLU A 635 3.88 -6.76 35.30
C GLU A 635 2.63 -7.21 36.08
N GLY A 636 2.17 -8.43 35.82
CA GLY A 636 0.97 -9.01 36.42
C GLY A 636 -0.34 -8.71 35.68
N TYR A 637 -0.30 -7.91 34.62
CA TYR A 637 -1.42 -7.69 33.70
C TYR A 637 -1.20 -8.40 32.37
N THR A 638 -2.29 -8.62 31.63
CA THR A 638 -2.23 -9.05 30.22
C THR A 638 -2.99 -8.04 29.37
N GLN A 639 -2.56 -7.88 28.12
CA GLN A 639 -3.23 -7.03 27.15
C GLN A 639 -4.70 -7.40 27.01
N GLU A 640 -5.02 -8.70 26.89
CA GLU A 640 -6.39 -9.15 26.66
C GLU A 640 -7.31 -8.80 27.83
N GLN A 641 -6.82 -8.92 29.07
CA GLN A 641 -7.59 -8.53 30.26
C GLN A 641 -7.88 -7.02 30.28
N ILE A 642 -6.89 -6.19 29.94
CA ILE A 642 -7.03 -4.74 29.96
C ILE A 642 -7.94 -4.27 28.83
N LEU A 643 -7.70 -4.71 27.60
CA LEU A 643 -8.45 -4.27 26.43
C LEU A 643 -9.89 -4.82 26.42
N LYS A 644 -10.16 -5.96 27.07
CA LYS A 644 -11.51 -6.51 27.25
C LYS A 644 -12.27 -5.90 28.43
N SER A 645 -11.67 -4.98 29.19
CA SER A 645 -12.29 -4.43 30.40
C SER A 645 -13.43 -3.43 30.14
N TYR A 646 -13.77 -3.14 28.88
CA TYR A 646 -14.85 -2.23 28.53
C TYR A 646 -16.22 -2.80 28.93
N VAL A 647 -17.17 -1.92 29.20
CA VAL A 647 -18.56 -2.26 29.47
C VAL A 647 -19.41 -1.56 28.40
N PRO A 648 -20.07 -2.34 27.50
CA PRO A 648 -20.90 -1.77 26.44
C PRO A 648 -21.87 -0.71 26.98
N GLU A 649 -22.00 0.40 26.25
CA GLU A 649 -22.89 1.54 26.58
C GLU A 649 -22.57 2.27 27.90
N LYS A 650 -21.47 1.92 28.58
CA LYS A 650 -21.16 2.44 29.92
C LYS A 650 -19.74 2.99 30.04
N GLU A 651 -18.72 2.16 29.80
CA GLU A 651 -17.32 2.50 30.10
C GLU A 651 -16.38 1.91 29.03
N TYR A 652 -15.42 2.72 28.57
CA TYR A 652 -14.33 2.22 27.71
C TYR A 652 -13.34 1.37 28.52
N ALA A 653 -12.49 0.60 27.82
CA ALA A 653 -11.42 -0.16 28.45
C ALA A 653 -10.47 0.76 29.22
N LYS A 654 -10.06 0.36 30.43
CA LYS A 654 -9.23 1.18 31.34
C LYS A 654 -7.80 0.64 31.40
N LEU A 655 -6.87 1.39 30.83
CA LEU A 655 -5.47 1.01 30.77
C LEU A 655 -4.74 1.39 32.06
N THR A 656 -3.71 0.61 32.40
CA THR A 656 -2.80 0.86 33.52
C THR A 656 -1.43 1.22 32.98
N PRO A 657 -0.76 2.28 33.47
CA PRO A 657 0.47 2.73 32.86
C PRO A 657 1.64 1.87 33.32
N VAL A 658 2.67 1.78 32.49
CA VAL A 658 3.99 1.31 32.91
C VAL A 658 4.76 2.44 33.59
N VAL A 659 5.59 2.08 34.58
CA VAL A 659 6.45 3.04 35.29
C VAL A 659 7.82 3.06 34.63
N ILE A 660 8.25 4.23 34.16
CA ILE A 660 9.55 4.43 33.50
C ILE A 660 10.60 4.89 34.51
N LYS A 661 10.27 5.88 35.34
CA LYS A 661 11.21 6.55 36.24
C LYS A 661 10.55 6.99 37.53
#